data_AF-A0A072NNK8-F1
#
_entry.id   AF-A0A072NNK8-F1
#
_cell.length_a   1.000
_cell.length_b   1.000
_cell.length_c   1.000
_cell.angle_alpha   90.00
_cell.angle_beta   90.00
_cell.angle_gamma   90.00
#
_symmetry.space_group_name_H-M   'P 1'
#
loop_
_entity.id
_entity.type
_entity.pdbx_description
1 polymer ?
#
loop_
_entity_poly.entity_id
_entity_poly.type
_entity_poly.pdbx_seq_one_letter_code
_entity_poly.pdbx_strand_id
1 'polypeptide(L)'
;MAEEGTQTDVDQAKHLFDKSGIPILEIEGVGKQNHPAWTGLYALEYLEKGEMDKFWACVNWLKENLVRQNGYDVWLYEFDNTYNDINIKAPWYSGFGQALGIEALVAAYKESKDQVYLDTAVKAAEVLFVPISEKGLLFESGEDIWFEEIPVPVENPSHILNGHMRALLAIKYLAEVTGNNEYNDWFEKGSETLKKWLPNYDAGYWLRYDLNPKKDELLFRFNNPYGYQLPNLAIDKISLKDPVSNEEVTLDVGSDVDANSSLRIAGNDWGTIEDLDGKTVRRIKEIIPTIDHEKLDGDFDSPSTYFYLKLPSEWKNNLRNDWFELTVHYKDEKKGNITVQQRSIAPGKTFQNMRDGDLLLTGSGEWREWKIPVRVSDLGYWVGSSYGDKHLEYLTKLTKYDSGLQQWKDKMNSYLNLSSVENIANSKKVEVKQIQLPSQTPMLPVYSLDKKGVVRQHIATENTILNNGIWDGTGEVGPPLYSPFIVAKQAILGSKMFDPDQFKRHPDKYKISIEDVHTEPALSWILSNYKNISEDGMIWEYNFDNSYNDVIQSKPWVSAFSQAYIIDALMKADMEKETISAANAYRYDIKDGGLNSSTLSNMLFFEEVPNGTHILNAHIISTNKLMEVNNKYNNNTIKQLYENGITSLREYLNKYDTGYWSLYDQNPKKEKLFQIDWLSGEESPSIDSISVINPEKGLSTVIDIGSKDDFDSYPKIAGLEWSSVSTVDGKTTRKFHNGYKNRNDSVAGGHRHNVFFEVVLPEKQFKDYFEIPKHLIVIKYKDDAKGEFVIKSQSINEGNHLDFTPIKNGVFRTTGDGKWKEAIFEIDNKDLGWYMGADYQQYHIEQLNALAQQTKDWFFKQYAEKWDYYLQTYANKEKVIIDKQITDSLKDIASNAKVLGASQTYPNFGLENALDNNPDDDYVAFHENSLPQSFTLKFDKEYMIQGLELIWESDENYGVAYSVEGENEVLESIKNGIGKEQKIIFENPKKLKKIKLTVNETNGQQRILLRQIKVLTREE
;
A
#
# COMPACT_ATOMS: atom_id res chain seq x y z
N MET A 1 -1.56 -7.39 46.67
CA MET A 1 -2.63 -7.67 45.69
C MET A 1 -2.18 -6.97 44.42
N ALA A 2 -1.61 -7.72 43.49
CA ALA A 2 -1.22 -7.19 42.19
C ALA A 2 -2.49 -6.82 41.42
N GLU A 3 -2.49 -5.66 40.76
CA GLU A 3 -3.55 -5.27 39.83
C GLU A 3 -3.64 -6.35 38.74
N GLU A 4 -4.83 -6.90 38.51
CA GLU A 4 -5.09 -7.76 37.36
C GLU A 4 -4.77 -6.97 36.08
N GLY A 5 -3.82 -7.44 35.27
CA GLY A 5 -3.64 -6.97 33.88
C GLY A 5 -2.27 -6.39 33.48
N THR A 6 -1.23 -6.40 34.31
CA THR A 6 0.11 -5.97 33.87
C THR A 6 0.92 -7.15 33.30
N GLN A 7 1.34 -7.06 32.03
CA GLN A 7 2.23 -8.04 31.40
C GLN A 7 3.53 -8.16 32.20
N THR A 8 4.00 -9.40 32.40
CA THR A 8 5.28 -9.64 33.07
C THR A 8 6.43 -9.29 32.11
N ASP A 9 7.15 -8.21 32.40
CA ASP A 9 8.21 -7.72 31.53
C ASP A 9 9.55 -8.40 31.83
N VAL A 10 9.75 -9.55 31.19
CA VAL A 10 11.01 -10.32 31.28
C VAL A 10 12.10 -9.74 30.39
N ASP A 11 11.77 -9.09 29.27
CA ASP A 11 12.73 -8.57 28.30
C ASP A 11 13.47 -7.33 28.84
N GLN A 12 12.77 -6.49 29.63
CA GLN A 12 13.38 -5.33 30.30
C GLN A 12 13.83 -5.61 31.74
N ALA A 13 13.81 -6.88 32.17
CA ALA A 13 14.27 -7.25 33.52
C ALA A 13 15.72 -6.81 33.74
N LYS A 14 16.06 -6.42 34.96
CA LYS A 14 17.46 -6.06 35.27
C LYS A 14 18.29 -7.33 35.48
N HIS A 15 19.37 -7.45 34.70
CA HIS A 15 20.27 -8.59 34.74
C HIS A 15 21.28 -8.44 35.89
N LEU A 16 21.16 -9.29 36.90
CA LEU A 16 22.12 -9.43 37.99
C LEU A 16 22.88 -10.75 37.83
N PHE A 17 23.98 -10.91 38.56
CA PHE A 17 24.77 -12.13 38.55
C PHE A 17 25.16 -12.52 39.97
N ASP A 18 25.19 -13.82 40.24
CA ASP A 18 25.81 -14.34 41.45
C ASP A 18 27.35 -14.28 41.37
N LYS A 19 28.02 -14.77 42.43
CA LYS A 19 29.49 -14.75 42.50
C LYS A 19 30.17 -15.65 41.45
N SER A 20 29.46 -16.62 40.92
CA SER A 20 29.93 -17.58 39.92
C SER A 20 29.61 -17.15 38.48
N GLY A 21 28.86 -16.05 38.32
CA GLY A 21 28.44 -15.53 37.03
C GLY A 21 27.11 -16.10 36.52
N ILE A 22 26.33 -16.77 37.35
CA ILE A 22 24.99 -17.27 36.97
C ILE A 22 24.01 -16.09 36.99
N PRO A 23 23.20 -15.89 35.93
CA PRO A 23 22.28 -14.76 35.85
C PRO A 23 21.10 -14.90 36.81
N ILE A 24 20.70 -13.77 37.40
CA ILE A 24 19.51 -13.60 38.22
C ILE A 24 18.75 -12.40 37.65
N LEU A 25 17.51 -12.59 37.22
CA LEU A 25 16.70 -11.48 36.71
C LEU A 25 15.95 -10.80 37.85
N GLU A 26 16.09 -9.49 37.96
CA GLU A 26 15.22 -8.67 38.80
C GLU A 26 14.10 -8.13 37.91
N ILE A 27 12.98 -8.86 37.92
CA ILE A 27 11.78 -8.58 37.10
C ILE A 27 10.89 -7.62 37.89
N GLU A 28 10.42 -6.55 37.24
CA GLU A 28 9.52 -5.58 37.89
C GLU A 28 8.21 -6.26 38.32
N GLY A 29 7.72 -5.92 39.52
CA GLY A 29 6.52 -6.54 40.11
C GLY A 29 6.68 -7.97 40.64
N VAL A 30 7.69 -8.72 40.17
CA VAL A 30 7.94 -10.13 40.57
C VAL A 30 9.12 -10.26 41.54
N GLY A 31 10.20 -9.49 41.32
CA GLY A 31 11.43 -9.54 42.09
C GLY A 31 12.52 -10.42 41.47
N LYS A 32 13.47 -10.87 42.30
CA LYS A 32 14.66 -11.63 41.84
C LYS A 32 14.31 -13.09 41.57
N GLN A 33 14.56 -13.53 40.35
CA GLN A 33 14.26 -14.88 39.88
C GLN A 33 15.49 -15.52 39.25
N ASN A 34 15.73 -16.80 39.57
CA ASN A 34 16.58 -17.65 38.73
C ASN A 34 15.78 -18.00 37.48
N HIS A 35 16.35 -17.77 36.30
CA HIS A 35 15.59 -17.88 35.06
C HIS A 35 16.27 -18.86 34.10
N PRO A 36 15.78 -20.11 33.98
CA PRO A 36 16.42 -21.17 33.20
C PRO A 36 16.82 -20.79 31.77
N ALA A 37 15.92 -20.15 31.01
CA ALA A 37 16.23 -19.71 29.65
C ALA A 37 17.44 -18.77 29.61
N TRP A 38 17.47 -17.74 30.47
CA TRP A 38 18.57 -16.80 30.52
C TRP A 38 19.86 -17.46 31.03
N THR A 39 19.80 -18.41 31.96
CA THR A 39 20.99 -19.21 32.32
C THR A 39 21.56 -19.97 31.12
N GLY A 40 20.71 -20.57 30.28
CA GLY A 40 21.13 -21.19 29.03
C GLY A 40 21.69 -20.19 28.02
N LEU A 41 21.05 -19.04 27.83
CA LEU A 41 21.49 -18.01 26.91
C LEU A 41 22.86 -17.44 27.31
N TYR A 42 23.05 -17.09 28.58
CA TYR A 42 24.34 -16.63 29.10
C TYR A 42 25.41 -17.72 29.02
N ALA A 43 25.07 -19.01 29.20
CA ALA A 43 26.03 -20.08 28.97
C ALA A 43 26.58 -20.03 27.53
N LEU A 44 25.70 -19.95 26.53
CA LEU A 44 26.10 -19.86 25.13
C LEU A 44 26.92 -18.60 24.85
N GLU A 45 26.52 -17.45 25.39
CA GLU A 45 27.25 -16.18 25.25
C GLU A 45 28.65 -16.23 25.90
N TYR A 46 28.76 -16.80 27.10
CA TYR A 46 30.05 -16.98 27.79
C TYR A 46 30.96 -17.93 27.02
N LEU A 47 30.42 -18.98 26.40
CA LEU A 47 31.19 -19.86 25.53
C LEU A 47 31.76 -19.10 24.33
N GLU A 48 30.93 -18.30 23.64
CA GLU A 48 31.38 -17.48 22.50
C GLU A 48 32.45 -16.45 22.89
N LYS A 49 32.36 -15.89 24.11
CA LYS A 49 33.35 -14.95 24.66
C LYS A 49 34.60 -15.63 25.25
N GLY A 50 34.62 -16.95 25.37
CA GLY A 50 35.70 -17.71 26.01
C GLY A 50 35.75 -17.60 27.54
N GLU A 51 34.65 -17.18 28.18
CA GLU A 51 34.52 -17.07 29.65
C GLU A 51 34.17 -18.43 30.28
N MET A 52 35.08 -19.40 30.16
CA MET A 52 34.81 -20.81 30.45
C MET A 52 34.34 -21.11 31.88
N ASP A 53 34.86 -20.41 32.89
CA ASP A 53 34.45 -20.62 34.28
C ASP A 53 32.96 -20.30 34.48
N LYS A 54 32.47 -19.22 33.86
CA LYS A 54 31.06 -18.82 33.92
C LYS A 54 30.18 -19.70 33.05
N PHE A 55 30.66 -20.11 31.88
CA PHE A 55 29.99 -21.10 31.03
C PHE A 55 29.71 -22.38 31.83
N TRP A 56 30.74 -22.96 32.44
CA TRP A 56 30.60 -24.18 33.24
C TRP A 56 29.74 -23.97 34.49
N ALA A 57 29.78 -22.79 35.12
CA ALA A 57 28.88 -22.47 36.22
C ALA A 57 27.40 -22.52 35.78
N CYS A 58 27.08 -21.92 34.63
CA CYS A 58 25.71 -21.93 34.08
C CYS A 58 25.27 -23.34 33.66
N VAL A 59 26.15 -24.10 32.99
CA VAL A 59 25.87 -25.50 32.59
C VAL A 59 25.63 -26.40 33.81
N ASN A 60 26.45 -26.27 34.85
CA ASN A 60 26.26 -27.04 36.08
C ASN A 60 24.97 -26.65 36.78
N TRP A 61 24.64 -25.35 36.81
CA TRP A 61 23.35 -24.90 37.34
C TRP A 61 22.18 -25.54 36.59
N LEU A 62 22.22 -25.56 35.24
CA LEU A 62 21.17 -26.20 34.44
C LEU A 62 21.04 -27.69 34.77
N LYS A 63 22.16 -28.41 34.86
CA LYS A 63 22.16 -29.83 35.22
C LYS A 63 21.59 -30.09 36.62
N GLU A 64 21.94 -29.25 37.59
CA GLU A 64 21.52 -29.39 39.00
C GLU A 64 20.07 -28.96 39.25
N ASN A 65 19.51 -28.08 38.41
CA ASN A 65 18.15 -27.57 38.54
C ASN A 65 17.15 -28.20 37.54
N LEU A 66 17.58 -29.24 36.80
CA LEU A 66 16.67 -30.05 36.00
C LEU A 66 15.92 -31.03 36.93
N VAL A 67 14.59 -30.96 36.92
CA VAL A 67 13.74 -31.74 37.84
C VAL A 67 12.70 -32.54 37.08
N ARG A 68 12.26 -33.67 37.66
CA ARG A 68 11.19 -34.51 37.09
C ARG A 68 9.82 -33.95 37.48
N GLN A 69 9.08 -33.37 36.53
CA GLN A 69 7.71 -32.86 36.70
C GLN A 69 6.78 -33.53 35.68
N ASN A 70 5.60 -33.98 36.11
CA ASN A 70 4.63 -34.70 35.26
C ASN A 70 5.21 -35.89 34.46
N GLY A 71 6.32 -36.48 34.93
CA GLY A 71 6.97 -37.59 34.24
C GLY A 71 8.06 -37.20 33.24
N TYR A 72 8.44 -35.93 33.13
CA TYR A 72 9.48 -35.43 32.22
C TYR A 72 10.51 -34.58 32.97
N ASP A 73 11.74 -34.50 32.44
CA ASP A 73 12.80 -33.68 33.01
C ASP A 73 12.74 -32.24 32.46
N VAL A 74 12.45 -31.27 33.34
CA VAL A 74 12.16 -29.88 32.99
C VAL A 74 12.86 -28.89 33.90
N TRP A 75 13.06 -27.66 33.42
CA TRP A 75 13.44 -26.52 34.23
C TRP A 75 12.22 -25.70 34.65
N LEU A 76 12.04 -25.51 35.95
CA LEU A 76 10.89 -24.79 36.50
C LEU A 76 11.15 -23.29 36.66
N TYR A 77 10.10 -22.53 36.40
CA TYR A 77 9.93 -21.12 36.71
C TYR A 77 9.04 -21.00 37.94
N GLU A 78 9.53 -20.32 38.98
CA GLU A 78 8.90 -20.25 40.31
C GLU A 78 8.07 -18.95 40.53
N PHE A 79 7.67 -18.30 39.44
CA PHE A 79 6.87 -17.08 39.47
C PHE A 79 5.68 -17.15 38.51
N ASP A 80 4.58 -16.48 38.86
CA ASP A 80 3.43 -16.35 37.96
C ASP A 80 3.81 -15.45 36.78
N ASN A 81 3.44 -15.85 35.57
CA ASN A 81 3.72 -15.10 34.35
C ASN A 81 2.42 -14.66 33.68
N THR A 82 2.37 -13.42 33.20
CA THR A 82 1.26 -12.90 32.40
C THR A 82 1.81 -12.48 31.05
N TYR A 83 1.28 -13.08 29.99
CA TYR A 83 1.70 -12.84 28.61
C TYR A 83 0.47 -12.51 27.76
N ASN A 84 0.39 -11.28 27.23
CA ASN A 84 -0.82 -10.74 26.60
C ASN A 84 -2.03 -10.95 27.51
N ASP A 85 -3.03 -11.73 27.09
CA ASP A 85 -4.21 -12.10 27.88
C ASP A 85 -4.14 -13.52 28.48
N ILE A 86 -2.97 -14.16 28.45
CA ILE A 86 -2.71 -15.48 29.01
C ILE A 86 -2.04 -15.35 30.39
N ASN A 87 -2.62 -16.02 31.40
CA ASN A 87 -2.08 -16.09 32.75
C ASN A 87 -1.55 -17.50 33.05
N ILE A 88 -0.29 -17.60 33.48
CA ILE A 88 0.40 -18.85 33.80
C ILE A 88 0.77 -18.84 35.29
N LYS A 89 0.43 -19.92 35.99
CA LYS A 89 0.72 -20.07 37.42
C LYS A 89 2.00 -20.87 37.67
N ALA A 90 2.77 -20.44 38.65
CA ALA A 90 3.93 -21.18 39.14
C ALA A 90 3.54 -22.50 39.85
N PRO A 91 4.43 -23.51 39.83
CA PRO A 91 5.61 -23.59 38.97
C PRO A 91 5.23 -24.00 37.53
N TRP A 92 5.94 -23.48 36.54
CA TRP A 92 5.74 -23.79 35.12
C TRP A 92 7.07 -24.05 34.41
N TYR A 93 7.06 -24.58 33.20
CA TYR A 93 8.24 -24.81 32.35
C TYR A 93 7.94 -24.34 30.92
N SER A 94 8.97 -24.08 30.11
CA SER A 94 8.80 -23.41 28.82
C SER A 94 9.62 -24.10 27.73
N GLY A 95 9.07 -24.22 26.51
CA GLY A 95 9.78 -24.80 25.37
C GLY A 95 11.02 -24.00 24.98
N PHE A 96 10.96 -22.67 25.10
CA PHE A 96 12.12 -21.81 24.88
C PHE A 96 13.22 -22.04 25.95
N GLY A 97 12.84 -22.24 27.21
CA GLY A 97 13.76 -22.57 28.29
C GLY A 97 14.38 -23.96 28.12
N GLN A 98 13.57 -24.95 27.73
CA GLN A 98 14.07 -26.28 27.39
C GLN A 98 15.06 -26.21 26.23
N ALA A 99 14.72 -25.51 25.15
CA ALA A 99 15.57 -25.35 23.97
C ALA A 99 16.95 -24.75 24.34
N LEU A 100 16.97 -23.62 25.06
CA LEU A 100 18.23 -22.99 25.47
C LEU A 100 19.07 -23.86 26.40
N GLY A 101 18.44 -24.58 27.33
CA GLY A 101 19.14 -25.53 28.18
C GLY A 101 19.72 -26.72 27.40
N ILE A 102 18.97 -27.27 26.44
CA ILE A 102 19.44 -28.32 25.52
C ILE A 102 20.64 -27.82 24.72
N GLU A 103 20.57 -26.63 24.13
CA GLU A 103 21.69 -26.05 23.37
C GLU A 103 22.95 -25.88 24.23
N ALA A 104 22.81 -25.37 25.46
CA ALA A 104 23.93 -25.21 26.38
C ALA A 104 24.55 -26.57 26.78
N LEU A 105 23.73 -27.60 27.03
CA LEU A 105 24.21 -28.95 27.33
C LEU A 105 24.85 -29.63 26.12
N VAL A 106 24.31 -29.43 24.91
CA VAL A 106 24.93 -29.90 23.66
C VAL A 106 26.28 -29.22 23.44
N ALA A 107 26.38 -27.91 23.71
CA ALA A 107 27.64 -27.19 23.65
C ALA A 107 28.65 -27.72 24.68
N ALA A 108 28.21 -27.99 25.91
CA ALA A 108 29.03 -28.59 26.96
C ALA A 108 29.54 -29.99 26.59
N TYR A 109 28.70 -30.83 25.97
CA TYR A 109 29.13 -32.11 25.41
C TYR A 109 30.15 -31.92 24.28
N LYS A 110 29.92 -30.98 23.36
CA LYS A 110 30.86 -30.70 22.25
C LYS A 110 32.24 -30.29 22.78
N GLU A 111 32.29 -29.54 23.87
CA GLU A 111 33.53 -29.07 24.52
C GLU A 111 34.23 -30.16 25.34
N SER A 112 33.50 -30.83 26.25
CA SER A 112 34.10 -31.78 27.21
C SER A 112 34.19 -33.22 26.71
N LYS A 113 33.34 -33.59 25.74
CA LYS A 113 33.05 -34.99 25.35
C LYS A 113 32.49 -35.85 26.48
N ASP A 114 32.03 -35.26 27.59
CA ASP A 114 31.40 -36.00 28.68
C ASP A 114 29.94 -36.32 28.34
N GLN A 115 29.65 -37.62 28.23
CA GLN A 115 28.36 -38.15 27.85
C GLN A 115 27.23 -37.71 28.80
N VAL A 116 27.55 -37.36 30.06
CA VAL A 116 26.54 -36.90 31.02
C VAL A 116 25.75 -35.70 30.52
N TYR A 117 26.39 -34.78 29.79
CA TYR A 117 25.72 -33.60 29.25
C TYR A 117 24.79 -33.94 28.10
N LEU A 118 25.21 -34.85 27.22
CA LEU A 118 24.38 -35.32 26.12
C LEU A 118 23.16 -36.10 26.63
N ASP A 119 23.36 -37.01 27.59
CA ASP A 119 22.27 -37.78 28.21
C ASP A 119 21.27 -36.86 28.93
N THR A 120 21.76 -35.78 29.56
CA THR A 120 20.92 -34.77 30.20
C THR A 120 20.14 -33.96 29.17
N ALA A 121 20.77 -33.59 28.05
CA ALA A 121 20.11 -32.87 26.95
C ALA A 121 18.99 -33.71 26.32
N VAL A 122 19.22 -35.02 26.12
CA VAL A 122 18.20 -35.95 25.60
C VAL A 122 16.98 -36.01 26.53
N LYS A 123 17.20 -36.13 27.85
CA LYS A 123 16.10 -36.14 28.82
C LYS A 123 15.31 -34.82 28.84
N ALA A 124 16.01 -33.70 28.77
CA ALA A 124 15.38 -32.38 28.71
C ALA A 124 14.57 -32.16 27.42
N ALA A 125 14.93 -32.84 26.32
CA ALA A 125 14.20 -32.73 25.06
C ALA A 125 12.86 -33.47 25.06
N GLU A 126 12.68 -34.52 25.87
CA GLU A 126 11.49 -35.40 25.86
C GLU A 126 10.17 -34.62 25.89
N VAL A 127 10.07 -33.60 26.76
CA VAL A 127 8.83 -32.82 26.93
C VAL A 127 8.42 -32.00 25.70
N LEU A 128 9.38 -31.68 24.81
CA LEU A 128 9.10 -30.94 23.57
C LEU A 128 8.27 -31.76 22.58
N PHE A 129 8.33 -33.09 22.68
CA PHE A 129 7.62 -34.01 21.77
C PHE A 129 6.33 -34.58 22.38
N VAL A 130 5.93 -34.07 23.54
CA VAL A 130 4.74 -34.52 24.26
C VAL A 130 3.59 -33.55 23.96
N PRO A 131 2.38 -34.02 23.62
CA PRO A 131 1.25 -33.16 23.37
C PRO A 131 0.89 -32.26 24.55
N ILE A 132 0.43 -31.03 24.30
CA ILE A 132 -0.04 -30.09 25.35
C ILE A 132 -1.16 -30.72 26.20
N SER A 133 -2.02 -31.54 25.59
CA SER A 133 -3.08 -32.28 26.29
C SER A 133 -2.55 -33.27 27.35
N GLU A 134 -1.29 -33.67 27.22
CA GLU A 134 -0.57 -34.55 28.14
C GLU A 134 0.42 -33.77 29.03
N LYS A 135 0.22 -32.45 29.12
CA LYS A 135 1.11 -31.50 29.80
C LYS A 135 2.50 -31.44 29.17
N GLY A 136 2.64 -31.72 27.88
CA GLY A 136 3.87 -31.43 27.14
C GLY A 136 3.90 -30.02 26.55
N LEU A 137 4.71 -29.85 25.51
CA LEU A 137 4.91 -28.57 24.81
C LEU A 137 4.70 -28.68 23.28
N LEU A 138 4.15 -29.79 22.81
CA LEU A 138 3.83 -30.02 21.40
C LEU A 138 2.36 -29.74 21.12
N PHE A 139 2.11 -28.81 20.21
CA PHE A 139 0.84 -28.70 19.51
C PHE A 139 0.85 -29.57 18.26
N GLU A 140 -0.27 -30.23 17.97
CA GLU A 140 -0.47 -31.04 16.77
C GLU A 140 -1.84 -30.74 16.15
N SER A 141 -1.88 -30.50 14.84
CA SER A 141 -3.12 -30.37 14.07
C SER A 141 -2.96 -30.96 12.68
N GLY A 142 -3.42 -32.20 12.51
CA GLY A 142 -3.20 -32.94 11.27
C GLY A 142 -1.71 -33.27 11.10
N GLU A 143 -1.10 -32.77 10.02
CA GLU A 143 0.34 -32.92 9.75
C GLU A 143 1.17 -31.77 10.34
N ASP A 144 0.52 -30.67 10.74
CA ASP A 144 1.18 -29.49 11.27
C ASP A 144 1.52 -29.70 12.75
N ILE A 145 2.74 -29.31 13.14
CA ILE A 145 3.21 -29.36 14.53
C ILE A 145 3.80 -28.04 14.98
N TRP A 146 3.64 -27.70 16.26
CA TRP A 146 4.23 -26.50 16.83
C TRP A 146 4.80 -26.73 18.23
N PHE A 147 6.08 -26.41 18.44
CA PHE A 147 6.69 -26.38 19.76
C PHE A 147 6.33 -25.07 20.48
N GLU A 148 5.47 -25.14 21.50
CA GLU A 148 5.01 -23.96 22.24
C GLU A 148 6.12 -23.41 23.16
N GLU A 149 6.24 -22.08 23.17
CA GLU A 149 7.18 -21.40 24.06
C GLU A 149 6.77 -21.55 25.52
N ILE A 150 5.49 -21.33 25.81
CA ILE A 150 4.92 -21.33 27.16
C ILE A 150 3.83 -22.40 27.30
N PRO A 151 3.50 -22.85 28.51
CA PRO A 151 2.33 -23.70 28.72
C PRO A 151 1.07 -22.91 28.38
N VAL A 152 0.29 -23.46 27.44
CA VAL A 152 -0.93 -22.83 26.92
C VAL A 152 -2.12 -23.77 27.04
N PRO A 153 -3.37 -23.24 27.12
CA PRO A 153 -4.56 -24.06 27.03
C PRO A 153 -4.62 -24.82 25.69
N VAL A 154 -5.11 -26.05 25.70
CA VAL A 154 -5.22 -26.92 24.51
C VAL A 154 -6.12 -26.27 23.45
N GLU A 155 -7.16 -25.58 23.90
CA GLU A 155 -8.15 -24.90 23.09
C GLU A 155 -7.68 -23.57 22.51
N ASN A 156 -6.58 -22.99 22.99
CA ASN A 156 -6.09 -21.69 22.51
C ASN A 156 -4.55 -21.55 22.62
N PRO A 157 -3.78 -22.37 21.87
CA PRO A 157 -2.33 -22.30 21.86
C PRO A 157 -1.81 -20.99 21.27
N SER A 158 -0.76 -20.43 21.87
CA SER A 158 -0.25 -19.09 21.53
C SER A 158 0.47 -19.02 20.19
N HIS A 159 1.20 -20.10 19.86
CA HIS A 159 2.07 -20.18 18.71
C HIS A 159 3.08 -19.02 18.66
N ILE A 160 3.90 -18.88 19.70
CA ILE A 160 4.96 -17.86 19.75
C ILE A 160 6.10 -18.23 18.76
N LEU A 161 6.46 -17.29 17.88
CA LEU A 161 7.31 -17.53 16.71
C LEU A 161 8.77 -17.83 17.07
N ASN A 162 9.39 -16.98 17.90
CA ASN A 162 10.78 -17.16 18.32
C ASN A 162 10.98 -18.47 19.11
N GLY A 163 10.00 -18.86 19.93
CA GLY A 163 10.02 -20.09 20.71
C GLY A 163 10.12 -21.33 19.83
N HIS A 164 9.26 -21.42 18.82
CA HIS A 164 9.28 -22.53 17.85
C HIS A 164 10.61 -22.61 17.10
N MET A 165 11.08 -21.48 16.56
CA MET A 165 12.35 -21.44 15.82
C MET A 165 13.54 -21.83 16.70
N ARG A 166 13.55 -21.44 17.98
CA ARG A 166 14.60 -21.86 18.92
C ARG A 166 14.53 -23.34 19.22
N ALA A 167 13.33 -23.90 19.43
CA ALA A 167 13.15 -25.34 19.62
C ALA A 167 13.66 -26.13 18.41
N LEU A 168 13.37 -25.69 17.18
CA LEU A 168 13.90 -26.31 15.96
C LEU A 168 15.44 -26.34 15.94
N LEU A 169 16.10 -25.24 16.32
CA LEU A 169 17.56 -25.19 16.40
C LEU A 169 18.11 -26.18 17.45
N ALA A 170 17.52 -26.20 18.64
CA ALA A 170 17.91 -27.14 19.70
C ALA A 170 17.76 -28.61 19.27
N ILE A 171 16.61 -28.95 18.65
CA ILE A 171 16.33 -30.29 18.10
C ILE A 171 17.36 -30.64 17.02
N LYS A 172 17.68 -29.70 16.12
CA LYS A 172 18.65 -29.94 15.06
C LYS A 172 20.06 -30.18 15.60
N TYR A 173 20.49 -29.38 16.57
CA TYR A 173 21.79 -29.58 17.22
C TYR A 173 21.85 -30.90 17.98
N LEU A 174 20.75 -31.33 18.60
CA LEU A 174 20.65 -32.62 19.26
C LEU A 174 20.72 -33.77 18.24
N ALA A 175 20.06 -33.65 17.08
CA ALA A 175 20.16 -34.60 15.98
C ALA A 175 21.61 -34.78 15.51
N GLU A 176 22.35 -33.68 15.34
CA GLU A 176 23.75 -33.70 14.89
C GLU A 176 24.68 -34.46 15.85
N VAL A 177 24.49 -34.31 17.17
CA VAL A 177 25.39 -34.93 18.17
C VAL A 177 24.97 -36.34 18.58
N THR A 178 23.70 -36.68 18.45
CA THR A 178 23.19 -38.03 18.76
C THR A 178 23.23 -38.97 17.56
N GLY A 179 23.10 -38.44 16.34
CA GLY A 179 22.87 -39.24 15.14
C GLY A 179 21.51 -39.95 15.11
N ASN A 180 20.58 -39.60 16.01
CA ASN A 180 19.23 -40.16 16.02
C ASN A 180 18.36 -39.45 14.97
N ASN A 181 17.89 -40.21 13.97
CA ASN A 181 17.07 -39.68 12.87
C ASN A 181 15.71 -39.17 13.33
N GLU A 182 15.17 -39.64 14.46
CA GLU A 182 13.89 -39.15 15.00
C GLU A 182 13.89 -37.64 15.23
N TYR A 183 15.01 -37.06 15.67
CA TYR A 183 15.14 -35.61 15.82
C TYR A 183 15.16 -34.88 14.47
N ASN A 184 15.70 -35.50 13.41
CA ASN A 184 15.60 -34.94 12.07
C ASN A 184 14.15 -34.96 11.57
N ASP A 185 13.41 -36.04 11.83
CA ASP A 185 11.99 -36.12 11.46
C ASP A 185 11.16 -35.03 12.16
N TRP A 186 11.41 -34.78 13.45
CA TRP A 186 10.77 -33.69 14.20
C TRP A 186 11.17 -32.31 13.68
N PHE A 187 12.45 -32.10 13.38
CA PHE A 187 12.94 -30.86 12.77
C PHE A 187 12.27 -30.60 11.42
N GLU A 188 12.21 -31.60 10.55
CA GLU A 188 11.61 -31.49 9.20
C GLU A 188 10.12 -31.15 9.30
N LYS A 189 9.34 -31.89 10.10
CA LYS A 189 7.92 -31.60 10.31
C LYS A 189 7.67 -30.19 10.84
N GLY A 190 8.46 -29.75 11.83
CA GLY A 190 8.32 -28.42 12.39
C GLY A 190 8.77 -27.33 11.41
N SER A 191 9.83 -27.55 10.63
CA SER A 191 10.28 -26.62 9.58
C SER A 191 9.25 -26.46 8.45
N GLU A 192 8.62 -27.56 8.03
CA GLU A 192 7.51 -27.50 7.06
C GLU A 192 6.31 -26.72 7.63
N THR A 193 5.97 -26.95 8.89
CA THR A 193 4.90 -26.19 9.56
C THR A 193 5.25 -24.70 9.65
N LEU A 194 6.49 -24.37 10.04
CA LEU A 194 6.99 -23.00 10.10
C LEU A 194 6.84 -22.30 8.74
N LYS A 195 7.30 -22.90 7.64
CA LYS A 195 7.16 -22.34 6.29
C LYS A 195 5.70 -22.08 5.92
N LYS A 196 4.81 -23.02 6.25
CA LYS A 196 3.38 -22.93 5.97
C LYS A 196 2.68 -21.85 6.80
N TRP A 197 3.12 -21.63 8.04
CA TRP A 197 2.46 -20.73 8.99
C TRP A 197 3.04 -19.32 9.05
N LEU A 198 4.28 -19.09 8.60
CA LEU A 198 4.90 -17.76 8.51
C LEU A 198 4.01 -16.70 7.82
N PRO A 199 3.22 -17.01 6.76
CA PRO A 199 2.22 -16.10 6.21
C PRO A 199 1.24 -15.51 7.25
N ASN A 200 0.86 -16.27 8.28
CA ASN A 200 -0.10 -15.83 9.31
C ASN A 200 0.52 -14.81 10.28
N TYR A 201 1.85 -14.76 10.37
CA TYR A 201 2.58 -13.78 11.16
C TYR A 201 2.83 -12.50 10.38
N ASP A 202 2.76 -12.52 9.06
CA ASP A 202 3.11 -11.38 8.24
C ASP A 202 1.98 -10.34 8.16
N ALA A 203 2.20 -9.18 8.78
CA ALA A 203 1.30 -8.03 8.67
C ALA A 203 1.54 -7.21 7.38
N GLY A 204 2.53 -7.61 6.55
CA GLY A 204 2.93 -6.92 5.32
C GLY A 204 3.98 -5.83 5.54
N TYR A 205 4.25 -5.45 6.79
CA TYR A 205 5.27 -4.47 7.19
C TYR A 205 6.11 -4.90 8.39
N TRP A 206 5.73 -5.98 9.06
CA TRP A 206 6.43 -6.59 10.20
C TRP A 206 5.92 -8.02 10.44
N LEU A 207 6.71 -8.86 11.10
CA LEU A 207 6.25 -10.17 11.58
C LEU A 207 5.68 -10.03 13.00
N ARG A 208 4.46 -10.53 13.20
CA ARG A 208 3.85 -10.71 14.52
C ARG A 208 4.72 -11.60 15.39
N TYR A 209 4.62 -11.38 16.70
CA TYR A 209 5.34 -12.18 17.68
C TYR A 209 4.70 -13.56 17.92
N ASP A 210 3.36 -13.63 17.87
CA ASP A 210 2.57 -14.85 18.02
C ASP A 210 1.31 -14.83 17.11
N LEU A 211 0.52 -15.90 17.15
CA LEU A 211 -0.78 -15.96 16.46
C LEU A 211 -1.98 -15.58 17.34
N ASN A 212 -1.76 -15.22 18.61
CA ASN A 212 -2.82 -14.72 19.49
C ASN A 212 -3.14 -13.25 19.15
N PRO A 213 -4.37 -12.92 18.71
CA PRO A 213 -4.68 -11.55 18.34
C PRO A 213 -4.90 -10.66 19.56
N LYS A 214 -4.71 -9.36 19.38
CA LYS A 214 -5.22 -8.34 20.28
C LYS A 214 -6.76 -8.35 20.23
N LYS A 215 -7.41 -8.42 21.39
CA LYS A 215 -8.88 -8.62 21.49
C LYS A 215 -9.64 -7.35 21.83
N ASP A 216 -9.02 -6.50 22.63
CA ASP A 216 -9.57 -5.22 23.08
C ASP A 216 -8.63 -4.07 22.71
N GLU A 217 -9.14 -2.84 22.79
CA GLU A 217 -8.39 -1.62 22.46
C GLU A 217 -7.73 -1.65 21.08
N LEU A 218 -8.49 -2.14 20.08
CA LEU A 218 -8.14 -2.05 18.68
C LEU A 218 -8.16 -0.58 18.27
N LEU A 219 -6.99 0.00 18.06
CA LEU A 219 -6.81 1.43 17.88
C LEU A 219 -6.59 1.78 16.41
N PHE A 220 -7.48 2.62 15.89
CA PHE A 220 -7.46 3.13 14.53
C PHE A 220 -7.48 4.66 14.51
N ARG A 221 -7.20 5.26 13.34
CA ARG A 221 -7.42 6.69 13.07
C ARG A 221 -7.72 6.95 11.60
N PHE A 222 -8.30 8.11 11.31
CA PHE A 222 -8.45 8.61 9.93
C PHE A 222 -7.27 9.53 9.57
N ASN A 223 -6.67 9.33 8.41
CA ASN A 223 -5.57 10.18 7.94
C ASN A 223 -5.68 10.45 6.43
N ASN A 224 -4.91 11.42 5.93
CA ASN A 224 -4.74 11.63 4.50
C ASN A 224 -3.57 10.75 4.00
N PRO A 225 -3.80 9.82 3.06
CA PRO A 225 -2.78 8.84 2.65
C PRO A 225 -1.56 9.46 1.94
N TYR A 226 -1.64 10.72 1.51
CA TYR A 226 -0.59 11.41 0.76
C TYR A 226 0.18 12.44 1.61
N GLY A 227 -0.24 12.68 2.86
CA GLY A 227 0.35 13.70 3.74
C GLY A 227 -0.16 15.13 3.51
N TYR A 228 -1.20 15.31 2.68
CA TYR A 228 -1.93 16.57 2.55
C TYR A 228 -2.85 16.81 3.77
N GLN A 229 -3.50 17.97 3.80
CA GLN A 229 -4.52 18.28 4.81
C GLN A 229 -5.65 17.23 4.78
N LEU A 230 -6.02 16.73 5.96
CA LEU A 230 -7.16 15.84 6.13
C LEU A 230 -8.44 16.62 5.79
N PRO A 231 -9.32 16.12 4.88
CA PRO A 231 -10.55 16.81 4.58
C PRO A 231 -11.57 16.64 5.71
N ASN A 232 -12.49 17.59 5.85
CA ASN A 232 -13.62 17.47 6.74
C ASN A 232 -14.56 16.34 6.26
N LEU A 233 -14.96 15.45 7.17
CA LEU A 233 -15.86 14.34 6.87
C LEU A 233 -16.79 14.08 8.05
N ALA A 234 -18.11 14.09 7.81
CA ALA A 234 -19.10 13.73 8.81
C ALA A 234 -19.22 12.21 8.96
N ILE A 235 -19.02 11.70 10.18
CA ILE A 235 -19.12 10.27 10.54
C ILE A 235 -20.30 10.07 11.48
N ASP A 236 -21.18 9.15 11.13
CA ASP A 236 -22.37 8.73 11.91
C ASP A 236 -22.02 7.59 12.86
N LYS A 237 -21.42 6.52 12.33
CA LYS A 237 -21.03 5.36 13.15
C LYS A 237 -19.92 4.56 12.50
N ILE A 238 -19.25 3.79 13.34
CA ILE A 238 -18.19 2.85 12.93
C ILE A 238 -18.51 1.50 13.56
N SER A 239 -18.57 0.42 12.77
CA SER A 239 -18.81 -0.93 13.30
C SER A 239 -17.72 -1.92 12.92
N LEU A 240 -17.52 -2.95 13.74
CA LEU A 240 -16.68 -4.10 13.44
C LEU A 240 -17.53 -5.35 13.54
N LYS A 241 -17.66 -6.08 12.43
CA LYS A 241 -18.48 -7.28 12.32
C LYS A 241 -17.62 -8.52 12.11
N ASP A 242 -17.97 -9.60 12.80
CA ASP A 242 -17.45 -10.93 12.49
C ASP A 242 -18.40 -11.63 11.50
N PRO A 243 -17.98 -11.89 10.24
CA PRO A 243 -18.83 -12.56 9.27
C PRO A 243 -19.11 -14.03 9.62
N VAL A 244 -18.28 -14.66 10.47
CA VAL A 244 -18.42 -16.07 10.85
C VAL A 244 -19.49 -16.25 11.93
N SER A 245 -19.43 -15.46 13.01
CA SER A 245 -20.43 -15.49 14.10
C SER A 245 -21.65 -14.59 13.84
N ASN A 246 -21.53 -13.65 12.90
CA ASN A 246 -22.50 -12.59 12.62
C ASN A 246 -22.70 -11.60 13.79
N GLU A 247 -21.82 -11.60 14.79
CA GLU A 247 -21.78 -10.62 15.87
C GLU A 247 -21.13 -9.31 15.40
N GLU A 248 -21.56 -8.19 15.98
CA GLU A 248 -21.10 -6.84 15.62
C GLU A 248 -20.98 -5.96 16.86
N VAL A 249 -19.94 -5.14 16.92
CA VAL A 249 -19.83 -4.01 17.84
C VAL A 249 -19.94 -2.70 17.06
N THR A 250 -20.63 -1.72 17.61
CA THR A 250 -20.85 -0.42 16.95
C THR A 250 -20.48 0.72 17.89
N LEU A 251 -19.64 1.62 17.39
CA LEU A 251 -19.37 2.95 17.94
C LEU A 251 -20.33 3.94 17.28
N ASP A 252 -21.29 4.46 18.05
CA ASP A 252 -22.20 5.53 17.67
C ASP A 252 -21.48 6.89 17.83
N VAL A 253 -21.05 7.48 16.71
CA VAL A 253 -20.20 8.67 16.67
C VAL A 253 -21.10 9.90 16.73
N GLY A 254 -21.02 10.66 17.81
CA GLY A 254 -21.93 11.78 18.08
C GLY A 254 -22.90 11.51 19.22
N SER A 255 -22.97 10.28 19.76
CA SER A 255 -23.71 10.01 20.99
C SER A 255 -23.11 10.70 22.21
N ASP A 256 -23.90 10.96 23.26
CA ASP A 256 -23.45 11.62 24.50
C ASP A 256 -22.33 10.86 25.24
N VAL A 257 -22.09 9.60 24.89
CA VAL A 257 -21.10 8.70 25.52
C VAL A 257 -20.03 8.21 24.54
N ASP A 258 -19.95 8.80 23.35
CA ASP A 258 -19.03 8.38 22.29
C ASP A 258 -17.54 8.46 22.66
N ALA A 259 -17.18 9.18 23.73
CA ALA A 259 -15.82 9.25 24.28
C ALA A 259 -15.61 8.42 25.56
N ASN A 260 -16.67 7.85 26.17
CA ASN A 260 -16.66 7.37 27.56
C ASN A 260 -16.90 5.85 27.70
N SER A 261 -16.58 5.05 26.69
CA SER A 261 -16.77 3.59 26.71
C SER A 261 -15.57 2.81 26.14
N SER A 262 -15.60 1.48 26.18
CA SER A 262 -14.60 0.65 25.49
C SER A 262 -14.61 0.84 23.97
N LEU A 263 -15.77 1.19 23.41
CA LEU A 263 -15.95 1.64 22.03
C LEU A 263 -16.00 3.17 22.07
N ARG A 264 -14.96 3.85 21.62
CA ARG A 264 -14.88 5.31 21.79
C ARG A 264 -14.06 5.99 20.72
N ILE A 265 -14.40 7.26 20.46
CA ILE A 265 -13.47 8.20 19.83
C ILE A 265 -12.49 8.76 20.87
N ALA A 266 -11.32 9.19 20.41
CA ALA A 266 -10.36 9.92 21.22
C ALA A 266 -9.53 10.89 20.37
N GLY A 267 -8.90 11.86 21.03
CA GLY A 267 -8.10 12.90 20.38
C GLY A 267 -8.89 14.16 20.04
N ASN A 268 -8.16 15.23 19.70
CA ASN A 268 -8.71 16.59 19.63
C ASN A 268 -9.20 16.99 18.23
N ASP A 269 -9.05 16.12 17.23
CA ASP A 269 -9.41 16.38 15.84
C ASP A 269 -10.81 15.87 15.45
N TRP A 270 -11.60 15.49 16.44
CA TRP A 270 -13.04 15.30 16.33
C TRP A 270 -13.79 16.62 16.59
N GLY A 271 -14.77 16.92 15.74
CA GLY A 271 -15.65 18.08 15.83
C GLY A 271 -16.66 17.99 16.96
N THR A 272 -17.48 19.03 17.11
CA THR A 272 -18.64 18.96 18.01
C THR A 272 -19.71 18.03 17.44
N ILE A 273 -20.60 17.60 18.32
CA ILE A 273 -21.81 16.86 17.93
C ILE A 273 -22.68 17.78 17.06
N GLU A 274 -23.18 17.27 15.94
CA GLU A 274 -24.12 17.95 15.06
C GLU A 274 -25.25 17.01 14.62
N ASP A 275 -26.41 17.58 14.25
CA ASP A 275 -27.48 16.86 13.56
C ASP A 275 -27.32 17.10 12.06
N LEU A 276 -27.24 16.01 11.28
CA LEU A 276 -27.11 16.04 9.83
C LEU A 276 -28.03 14.97 9.24
N ASP A 277 -29.02 15.40 8.44
CA ASP A 277 -30.05 14.53 7.84
C ASP A 277 -30.78 13.64 8.88
N GLY A 278 -30.99 14.14 10.11
CA GLY A 278 -31.63 13.40 11.19
C GLY A 278 -30.75 12.30 11.81
N LYS A 279 -29.43 12.35 11.57
CA LYS A 279 -28.41 11.55 12.24
C LYS A 279 -27.58 12.45 13.14
N THR A 280 -27.19 11.92 14.29
CA THR A 280 -26.22 12.59 15.16
C THR A 280 -24.83 12.17 14.73
N VAL A 281 -23.96 13.13 14.43
CA VAL A 281 -22.66 12.85 13.80
C VAL A 281 -21.58 13.70 14.45
N ARG A 282 -20.32 13.35 14.18
CA ARG A 282 -19.20 14.29 14.34
C ARG A 282 -18.42 14.41 13.05
N ARG A 283 -17.89 15.61 12.83
CA ARG A 283 -16.98 15.87 11.72
C ARG A 283 -15.53 15.67 12.12
N ILE A 284 -14.74 15.05 11.25
CA ILE A 284 -13.29 15.11 11.33
C ILE A 284 -12.84 16.55 11.02
N LYS A 285 -11.96 17.14 11.83
CA LYS A 285 -11.44 18.49 11.60
C LYS A 285 -10.41 18.51 10.47
N GLU A 286 -10.36 19.63 9.76
CA GLU A 286 -9.32 19.85 8.76
C GLU A 286 -7.99 20.13 9.44
N ILE A 287 -7.03 19.22 9.31
CA ILE A 287 -5.74 19.32 9.96
C ILE A 287 -4.63 18.80 9.05
N ILE A 288 -3.46 19.44 9.11
CA ILE A 288 -2.28 18.97 8.39
C ILE A 288 -1.60 17.88 9.23
N PRO A 289 -1.40 16.67 8.68
CA PRO A 289 -0.69 15.60 9.37
C PRO A 289 0.74 16.01 9.69
N THR A 290 1.22 15.63 10.89
CA THR A 290 2.64 15.73 11.23
C THR A 290 3.43 14.68 10.45
N ILE A 291 4.67 15.01 10.05
CA ILE A 291 5.54 14.08 9.33
C ILE A 291 6.38 13.30 10.36
N ASP A 292 6.33 11.96 10.27
CA ASP A 292 6.77 10.95 11.27
C ASP A 292 8.29 10.84 11.55
N HIS A 293 9.16 11.68 10.98
CA HIS A 293 10.59 11.32 10.87
C HIS A 293 11.47 11.49 12.12
N GLU A 294 10.99 11.95 13.28
CA GLU A 294 11.85 12.24 14.45
C GLU A 294 11.30 11.78 15.82
N LYS A 295 10.34 10.85 15.89
CA LYS A 295 9.67 10.53 17.17
C LYS A 295 9.73 9.07 17.60
N LEU A 296 9.61 8.92 18.93
CA LEU A 296 9.73 7.66 19.67
C LEU A 296 8.45 6.83 19.56
N ASP A 297 8.61 5.51 19.70
CA ASP A 297 7.48 4.58 19.83
C ASP A 297 6.55 5.01 20.96
N GLY A 298 5.27 5.22 20.66
CA GLY A 298 4.28 5.62 21.68
C GLY A 298 3.56 6.92 21.40
N ASP A 299 4.16 7.85 20.67
CA ASP A 299 3.63 9.20 20.50
C ASP A 299 2.30 9.23 19.73
N PHE A 300 1.34 10.01 20.24
CA PHE A 300 0.07 10.28 19.57
C PHE A 300 0.22 11.51 18.67
N ASP A 301 0.30 11.28 17.36
CA ASP A 301 0.53 12.32 16.36
C ASP A 301 -0.74 12.77 15.62
N SER A 302 -0.69 14.00 15.10
CA SER A 302 -1.72 14.57 14.24
C SER A 302 -1.82 13.78 12.92
N PRO A 303 -3.02 13.45 12.43
CA PRO A 303 -4.32 13.76 13.03
C PRO A 303 -4.65 12.87 14.24
N SER A 304 -5.13 13.50 15.31
CA SER A 304 -5.65 12.87 16.51
C SER A 304 -7.15 12.52 16.36
N THR A 305 -7.46 11.75 15.33
CA THR A 305 -8.80 11.24 14.96
C THR A 305 -8.98 9.78 15.41
N TYR A 306 -8.50 9.47 16.62
CA TYR A 306 -8.43 8.10 17.09
C TYR A 306 -9.82 7.52 17.36
N PHE A 307 -9.99 6.23 17.13
CA PHE A 307 -11.13 5.47 17.60
C PHE A 307 -10.71 4.06 18.03
N TYR A 308 -11.36 3.58 19.09
CA TYR A 308 -11.12 2.29 19.72
C TYR A 308 -12.30 1.37 19.50
N LEU A 309 -12.00 0.15 19.09
CA LEU A 309 -12.95 -0.96 18.99
C LEU A 309 -12.42 -2.16 19.79
N LYS A 310 -13.23 -3.21 19.85
CA LYS A 310 -12.85 -4.54 20.35
C LYS A 310 -13.36 -5.59 19.38
N LEU A 311 -12.87 -6.81 19.50
CA LEU A 311 -13.42 -7.91 18.72
C LEU A 311 -14.91 -8.09 19.06
N PRO A 312 -15.76 -8.27 18.03
CA PRO A 312 -17.20 -8.38 18.23
C PRO A 312 -17.61 -9.72 18.85
N SER A 313 -16.78 -10.74 18.70
CA SER A 313 -17.04 -12.12 19.10
C SER A 313 -15.91 -12.72 19.93
N GLU A 314 -16.24 -13.78 20.65
CA GLU A 314 -15.26 -14.58 21.39
C GLU A 314 -14.26 -15.25 20.44
N TRP A 315 -12.96 -15.02 20.68
CA TRP A 315 -11.89 -15.62 19.89
C TRP A 315 -11.51 -17.01 20.42
N LYS A 316 -11.66 -18.03 19.57
CA LYS A 316 -11.53 -19.47 19.95
C LYS A 316 -10.46 -20.25 19.19
N ASN A 317 -9.83 -19.65 18.19
CA ASN A 317 -8.90 -20.36 17.31
C ASN A 317 -7.84 -19.40 16.77
N ASN A 318 -6.60 -19.49 17.27
CA ASN A 318 -5.48 -18.70 16.80
C ASN A 318 -5.02 -19.04 15.36
N LEU A 319 -5.54 -20.11 14.76
CA LEU A 319 -5.31 -20.46 13.35
C LEU A 319 -6.46 -20.01 12.42
N ARG A 320 -7.41 -19.20 12.94
CA ARG A 320 -8.45 -18.59 12.11
C ARG A 320 -7.83 -17.62 11.10
N ASN A 321 -8.30 -17.69 9.86
CA ASN A 321 -7.89 -16.80 8.77
C ASN A 321 -9.03 -15.89 8.25
N ASP A 322 -10.27 -16.10 8.68
CA ASP A 322 -11.39 -15.24 8.31
C ASP A 322 -11.25 -13.85 8.93
N TRP A 323 -11.26 -12.82 8.09
CA TRP A 323 -11.18 -11.42 8.52
C TRP A 323 -12.45 -10.96 9.25
N PHE A 324 -12.35 -9.78 9.86
CA PHE A 324 -13.50 -8.99 10.31
C PHE A 324 -13.81 -7.88 9.30
N GLU A 325 -15.03 -7.34 9.34
CA GLU A 325 -15.47 -6.24 8.46
C GLU A 325 -15.59 -4.95 9.28
N LEU A 326 -14.61 -4.04 9.14
CA LEU A 326 -14.68 -2.69 9.67
C LEU A 326 -15.52 -1.83 8.72
N THR A 327 -16.58 -1.22 9.21
CA THR A 327 -17.53 -0.45 8.40
C THR A 327 -17.59 0.99 8.88
N VAL A 328 -17.37 1.95 7.98
CA VAL A 328 -17.47 3.39 8.26
C VAL A 328 -18.71 3.94 7.57
N HIS A 329 -19.60 4.58 8.34
CA HIS A 329 -20.78 5.27 7.83
C HIS A 329 -20.54 6.77 7.81
N TYR A 330 -20.52 7.37 6.62
CA TYR A 330 -20.17 8.78 6.43
C TYR A 330 -21.01 9.47 5.36
N LYS A 331 -21.03 10.80 5.40
CA LYS A 331 -21.65 11.63 4.38
C LYS A 331 -20.61 12.03 3.33
N ASP A 332 -20.81 11.64 2.07
CA ASP A 332 -19.89 11.93 0.96
C ASP A 332 -20.11 13.34 0.37
N GLU A 333 -19.89 14.37 1.18
CA GLU A 333 -20.23 15.76 0.81
C GLU A 333 -19.26 16.37 -0.22
N LYS A 334 -17.99 15.97 -0.18
CA LYS A 334 -16.92 16.53 -1.02
C LYS A 334 -15.92 15.45 -1.42
N LYS A 335 -15.33 15.61 -2.60
CA LYS A 335 -14.16 14.83 -3.02
C LYS A 335 -13.01 15.04 -2.04
N GLY A 336 -12.26 13.99 -1.74
CA GLY A 336 -11.13 14.07 -0.82
C GLY A 336 -10.38 12.75 -0.70
N ASN A 337 -9.24 12.80 0.01
CA ASN A 337 -8.43 11.61 0.27
C ASN A 337 -8.48 11.29 1.77
N ILE A 338 -9.09 10.16 2.14
CA ILE A 338 -9.11 9.64 3.51
C ILE A 338 -8.76 8.16 3.49
N THR A 339 -7.93 7.76 4.44
CA THR A 339 -7.57 6.37 4.70
C THR A 339 -7.73 6.05 6.18
N VAL A 340 -8.08 4.82 6.50
CA VAL A 340 -8.02 4.28 7.86
C VAL A 340 -6.62 3.72 8.11
N GLN A 341 -6.00 4.19 9.19
CA GLN A 341 -4.77 3.65 9.73
C GLN A 341 -5.05 2.87 11.00
N GLN A 342 -4.22 1.87 11.28
CA GLN A 342 -4.23 1.12 12.53
C GLN A 342 -2.93 1.32 13.29
N ARG A 343 -2.97 1.12 14.61
CA ARG A 343 -1.76 1.08 15.44
C ARG A 343 -0.80 0.04 14.87
N SER A 344 0.44 0.46 14.61
CA SER A 344 1.48 -0.40 14.06
C SER A 344 2.01 -1.36 15.12
N ILE A 345 2.30 -2.59 14.70
CA ILE A 345 3.00 -3.59 15.53
C ILE A 345 4.53 -3.45 15.46
N ALA A 346 5.02 -2.71 14.46
CA ALA A 346 6.44 -2.48 14.21
C ALA A 346 6.99 -1.35 15.10
N PRO A 347 8.25 -1.45 15.54
CA PRO A 347 8.96 -0.32 16.15
C PRO A 347 9.27 0.77 15.10
N GLY A 348 9.49 1.99 15.58
CA GLY A 348 9.81 3.18 14.77
C GLY A 348 8.61 3.78 14.02
N LYS A 349 7.42 3.21 14.15
CA LYS A 349 6.20 3.65 13.45
C LYS A 349 4.99 3.50 14.36
N THR A 350 4.27 4.59 14.60
CA THR A 350 3.08 4.57 15.47
C THR A 350 1.85 4.01 14.75
N PHE A 351 1.62 4.40 13.50
CA PHE A 351 0.45 4.00 12.71
C PHE A 351 0.83 3.58 11.29
N GLN A 352 0.08 2.64 10.73
CA GLN A 352 0.24 2.16 9.36
C GLN A 352 -1.11 2.18 8.64
N ASN A 353 -1.11 2.58 7.36
CA ASN A 353 -2.28 2.47 6.49
C ASN A 353 -2.73 1.01 6.44
N MET A 354 -4.04 0.77 6.62
CA MET A 354 -4.63 -0.53 6.32
C MET A 354 -4.55 -0.81 4.82
N ARG A 355 -4.35 -2.09 4.44
CA ARG A 355 -4.20 -2.52 3.03
C ARG A 355 -5.32 -2.01 2.12
N ASP A 356 -6.56 -2.09 2.59
CA ASP A 356 -7.78 -1.69 1.87
C ASP A 356 -8.44 -0.45 2.53
N GLY A 357 -7.68 0.34 3.29
CA GLY A 357 -8.20 1.38 4.19
C GLY A 357 -8.70 2.67 3.54
N ASP A 358 -8.47 2.86 2.24
CA ASP A 358 -8.84 4.09 1.52
C ASP A 358 -10.37 4.16 1.33
N LEU A 359 -11.00 5.25 1.78
CA LEU A 359 -12.42 5.53 1.60
C LEU A 359 -12.71 6.14 0.22
N LEU A 360 -13.90 5.89 -0.34
CA LEU A 360 -14.34 6.46 -1.60
C LEU A 360 -15.13 7.77 -1.40
N LEU A 361 -14.46 8.91 -1.58
CA LEU A 361 -15.10 10.24 -1.51
C LEU A 361 -15.30 10.82 -2.92
N THR A 362 -16.52 10.73 -3.44
CA THR A 362 -16.89 11.21 -4.78
C THR A 362 -17.48 12.63 -4.77
N GLY A 363 -17.89 13.11 -3.59
CA GLY A 363 -18.67 14.35 -3.45
C GLY A 363 -20.11 14.22 -3.93
N SER A 364 -20.70 13.02 -3.86
CA SER A 364 -22.06 12.76 -4.34
C SER A 364 -23.15 13.41 -3.48
N GLY A 365 -22.83 13.79 -2.25
CA GLY A 365 -23.79 14.26 -1.24
C GLY A 365 -24.62 13.13 -0.63
N GLU A 366 -24.30 11.86 -0.87
CA GLU A 366 -25.05 10.72 -0.34
C GLU A 366 -24.44 10.16 0.95
N TRP A 367 -25.26 9.46 1.73
CA TRP A 367 -24.76 8.63 2.84
C TRP A 367 -24.14 7.34 2.29
N ARG A 368 -22.90 7.06 2.70
CA ARG A 368 -22.15 5.88 2.28
C ARG A 368 -21.85 4.97 3.46
N GLU A 369 -21.82 3.68 3.15
CA GLU A 369 -21.26 2.62 3.98
C GLU A 369 -20.04 2.10 3.25
N TRP A 370 -18.87 2.14 3.89
CA TRP A 370 -17.63 1.65 3.29
C TRP A 370 -16.96 0.64 4.20
N LYS A 371 -16.76 -0.56 3.67
CA LYS A 371 -16.21 -1.70 4.39
C LYS A 371 -14.73 -1.90 4.10
N ILE A 372 -13.98 -2.28 5.13
CA ILE A 372 -12.53 -2.52 5.12
C ILE A 372 -12.30 -3.87 5.80
N PRO A 373 -11.62 -4.84 5.16
CA PRO A 373 -11.22 -6.08 5.82
C PRO A 373 -10.18 -5.79 6.90
N VAL A 374 -10.43 -6.25 8.13
CA VAL A 374 -9.44 -6.35 9.20
C VAL A 374 -8.98 -7.80 9.25
N ARG A 375 -7.83 -8.10 8.62
CA ARG A 375 -7.32 -9.47 8.56
C ARG A 375 -6.73 -9.86 9.91
N VAL A 376 -6.66 -11.15 10.16
CA VAL A 376 -6.11 -11.66 11.44
C VAL A 376 -4.64 -11.28 11.61
N SER A 377 -3.87 -11.20 10.51
CA SER A 377 -2.49 -10.72 10.55
C SER A 377 -2.35 -9.21 10.87
N ASP A 378 -3.44 -8.44 10.82
CA ASP A 378 -3.48 -7.05 11.24
C ASP A 378 -3.62 -6.91 12.77
N LEU A 379 -4.06 -7.96 13.48
CA LEU A 379 -4.46 -7.92 14.90
C LEU A 379 -3.33 -8.29 15.87
N GLY A 380 -2.08 -7.88 15.62
CA GLY A 380 -0.96 -8.19 16.50
C GLY A 380 -0.79 -7.24 17.69
N TYR A 381 -0.03 -7.69 18.70
CA TYR A 381 0.57 -6.82 19.72
C TYR A 381 1.85 -6.17 19.16
N TRP A 382 2.30 -5.08 19.78
CA TRP A 382 3.59 -4.47 19.47
C TRP A 382 4.73 -5.45 19.76
N VAL A 383 5.65 -5.61 18.82
CA VAL A 383 6.69 -6.65 18.86
C VAL A 383 8.04 -6.09 19.32
N GLY A 384 8.36 -4.85 19.01
CA GLY A 384 9.66 -4.24 19.34
C GLY A 384 10.84 -4.75 18.50
N SER A 385 11.94 -3.99 18.50
CA SER A 385 13.11 -4.28 17.67
C SER A 385 13.88 -5.53 18.14
N SER A 386 14.01 -5.73 19.46
CA SER A 386 14.75 -6.86 20.04
C SER A 386 14.21 -8.22 19.59
N TYR A 387 12.89 -8.34 19.43
CA TYR A 387 12.25 -9.55 18.93
C TYR A 387 12.36 -9.70 17.42
N GLY A 388 12.31 -8.59 16.67
CA GLY A 388 12.63 -8.59 15.24
C GLY A 388 14.04 -9.13 14.95
N ASP A 389 15.03 -8.69 15.74
CA ASP A 389 16.41 -9.16 15.66
C ASP A 389 16.51 -10.67 15.94
N LYS A 390 15.81 -11.16 16.98
CA LYS A 390 15.74 -12.60 17.30
C LYS A 390 15.13 -13.40 16.13
N HIS A 391 14.06 -12.90 15.50
CA HIS A 391 13.48 -13.55 14.32
C HIS A 391 14.49 -13.65 13.17
N LEU A 392 15.18 -12.55 12.85
CA LEU A 392 16.19 -12.55 11.80
C LEU A 392 17.36 -13.51 12.12
N GLU A 393 17.85 -13.49 13.36
CA GLU A 393 18.92 -14.38 13.82
C GLU A 393 18.54 -15.85 13.63
N TYR A 394 17.34 -16.24 14.06
CA TYR A 394 16.92 -17.63 14.06
C TYR A 394 16.59 -18.10 12.64
N LEU A 395 15.91 -17.30 11.83
CA LEU A 395 15.72 -17.57 10.40
C LEU A 395 17.08 -17.73 9.70
N THR A 396 18.05 -16.87 9.99
CA THR A 396 19.40 -16.98 9.43
C THR A 396 20.06 -18.31 9.80
N LYS A 397 19.93 -18.77 11.05
CA LYS A 397 20.46 -20.07 11.47
C LYS A 397 19.73 -21.23 10.79
N LEU A 398 18.39 -21.18 10.70
CA LEU A 398 17.56 -22.23 10.11
C LEU A 398 17.76 -22.38 8.60
N THR A 399 18.04 -21.29 7.87
CA THR A 399 18.32 -21.35 6.42
C THR A 399 19.52 -22.21 6.03
N LYS A 400 20.41 -22.53 6.98
CA LYS A 400 21.51 -23.49 6.77
C LYS A 400 21.02 -24.93 6.63
N TYR A 401 19.82 -25.21 7.13
CA TYR A 401 19.21 -26.53 7.18
C TYR A 401 17.97 -26.65 6.27
N ASP A 402 17.22 -25.56 6.09
CA ASP A 402 16.07 -25.48 5.19
C ASP A 402 16.12 -24.18 4.36
N SER A 403 16.49 -24.31 3.09
CA SER A 403 16.60 -23.16 2.18
C SER A 403 15.25 -22.53 1.82
N GLY A 404 14.12 -23.20 2.10
CA GLY A 404 12.77 -22.65 1.93
C GLY A 404 12.49 -21.45 2.82
N LEU A 405 13.22 -21.29 3.92
CA LEU A 405 13.09 -20.15 4.85
C LEU A 405 13.85 -18.89 4.38
N GLN A 406 14.59 -18.96 3.28
CA GLN A 406 15.46 -17.87 2.82
C GLN A 406 14.68 -16.59 2.48
N GLN A 407 13.50 -16.71 1.85
CA GLN A 407 12.67 -15.53 1.54
C GLN A 407 12.15 -14.85 2.80
N TRP A 408 11.81 -15.63 3.84
CA TRP A 408 11.36 -15.09 5.12
C TRP A 408 12.47 -14.38 5.90
N LYS A 409 13.69 -14.91 5.84
CA LYS A 409 14.89 -14.23 6.37
C LYS A 409 15.09 -12.87 5.68
N ASP A 410 15.01 -12.85 4.35
CA ASP A 410 15.20 -11.64 3.54
C ASP A 410 14.11 -10.60 3.84
N LYS A 411 12.86 -11.06 3.96
CA LYS A 411 11.70 -10.23 4.34
C LYS A 411 11.83 -9.62 5.74
N MET A 412 12.23 -10.41 6.74
CA MET A 412 12.48 -9.89 8.09
C MET A 412 13.64 -8.88 8.12
N ASN A 413 14.70 -9.12 7.35
CA ASN A 413 15.81 -8.16 7.20
C ASN A 413 15.33 -6.84 6.58
N SER A 414 14.47 -6.92 5.55
CA SER A 414 13.83 -5.75 4.93
C SER A 414 13.03 -4.95 5.96
N TYR A 415 12.19 -5.62 6.76
CA TYR A 415 11.41 -4.97 7.81
C TYR A 415 12.27 -4.27 8.85
N LEU A 416 13.30 -4.95 9.40
CA LEU A 416 14.24 -4.32 10.34
C LEU A 416 14.88 -3.06 9.75
N ASN A 417 15.30 -3.11 8.48
CA ASN A 417 15.90 -1.97 7.82
C ASN A 417 14.90 -0.82 7.55
N LEU A 418 13.60 -1.11 7.44
CA LEU A 418 12.54 -0.10 7.35
C LEU A 418 12.16 0.52 8.71
N SER A 419 12.47 -0.14 9.83
CA SER A 419 12.12 0.35 11.17
C SER A 419 12.99 1.50 11.69
N SER A 420 14.17 1.73 11.11
CA SER A 420 15.07 2.82 11.50
C SER A 420 15.97 3.27 10.34
N VAL A 421 16.13 4.58 10.22
CA VAL A 421 16.99 5.23 9.22
C VAL A 421 18.47 4.86 9.41
N GLU A 422 18.90 4.59 10.65
CA GLU A 422 20.29 4.21 10.93
C GLU A 422 20.69 2.90 10.23
N ASN A 423 19.72 1.99 10.04
CA ASN A 423 19.95 0.67 9.46
C ASN A 423 20.27 0.75 7.95
N ILE A 424 19.84 1.80 7.28
CA ILE A 424 20.04 2.00 5.83
C ILE A 424 21.16 3.00 5.48
N ALA A 425 21.72 3.68 6.49
CA ALA A 425 22.76 4.70 6.31
C ALA A 425 24.05 4.17 5.64
N ASN A 426 24.29 2.85 5.72
CA ASN A 426 25.47 2.18 5.18
C ASN A 426 25.18 1.33 3.92
N SER A 427 24.08 1.60 3.20
CA SER A 427 23.76 0.88 1.97
C SER A 427 24.90 0.92 0.95
N LYS A 428 25.17 -0.21 0.30
CA LYS A 428 26.21 -0.37 -0.70
C LYS A 428 25.74 0.20 -2.04
N LYS A 429 26.39 1.28 -2.48
CA LYS A 429 26.19 1.85 -3.82
C LYS A 429 26.52 0.81 -4.90
N VAL A 430 25.62 0.64 -5.86
CA VAL A 430 25.80 -0.22 -7.04
C VAL A 430 25.74 0.62 -8.32
N GLU A 431 26.59 0.25 -9.27
CA GLU A 431 26.49 0.78 -10.64
C GLU A 431 25.48 -0.05 -11.42
N VAL A 432 24.56 0.65 -12.07
CA VAL A 432 23.47 0.08 -12.87
C VAL A 432 23.61 0.55 -14.31
N LYS A 433 23.09 -0.24 -15.26
CA LYS A 433 23.05 0.13 -16.68
C LYS A 433 21.61 0.22 -17.13
N GLN A 434 21.31 1.16 -18.04
CA GLN A 434 19.99 1.31 -18.63
C GLN A 434 19.50 0.00 -19.24
N ILE A 435 18.24 -0.35 -18.99
CA ILE A 435 17.58 -1.50 -19.61
C ILE A 435 17.25 -1.15 -21.06
N GLN A 436 17.73 -1.99 -21.97
CA GLN A 436 17.21 -2.02 -23.32
C GLN A 436 15.99 -2.94 -23.33
N LEU A 437 14.81 -2.38 -23.58
CA LEU A 437 13.60 -3.19 -23.72
C LEU A 437 13.73 -4.12 -24.94
N PRO A 438 13.24 -5.37 -24.85
CA PRO A 438 13.16 -6.25 -26.00
C PRO A 438 12.24 -5.66 -27.08
N SER A 439 12.38 -6.13 -28.32
CA SER A 439 11.37 -5.86 -29.33
C SER A 439 10.04 -6.40 -28.82
N GLN A 440 9.06 -5.52 -28.67
CA GLN A 440 7.71 -5.90 -28.25
C GLN A 440 7.06 -6.77 -29.33
N THR A 441 6.12 -7.64 -28.96
CA THR A 441 5.36 -8.48 -29.90
C THR A 441 3.93 -7.93 -30.07
N PRO A 442 3.72 -6.78 -30.72
CA PRO A 442 2.37 -6.26 -30.88
C PRO A 442 1.58 -7.12 -31.89
N MET A 443 0.44 -7.60 -31.42
CA MET A 443 -0.55 -8.27 -32.26
C MET A 443 -1.32 -7.20 -33.04
N LEU A 444 -1.29 -7.29 -34.37
CA LEU A 444 -1.98 -6.33 -35.21
C LEU A 444 -3.48 -6.65 -35.23
N PRO A 445 -4.36 -5.65 -35.38
CA PRO A 445 -5.79 -5.89 -35.59
C PRO A 445 -6.07 -6.46 -37.00
N VAL A 446 -5.12 -7.09 -37.66
CA VAL A 446 -5.23 -7.63 -39.03
C VAL A 446 -5.44 -9.13 -38.98
N TYR A 447 -6.38 -9.64 -39.78
CA TYR A 447 -6.82 -11.02 -39.73
C TYR A 447 -6.77 -11.69 -41.11
N SER A 448 -6.57 -13.00 -41.13
CA SER A 448 -6.71 -13.84 -42.32
C SER A 448 -7.39 -15.17 -42.00
N LEU A 449 -8.04 -15.77 -43.00
CA LEU A 449 -8.59 -17.11 -42.89
C LEU A 449 -7.57 -18.15 -43.37
N ASP A 450 -7.52 -19.30 -42.71
CA ASP A 450 -6.85 -20.48 -43.24
C ASP A 450 -7.75 -21.20 -44.28
N LYS A 451 -7.26 -22.31 -44.86
CA LYS A 451 -8.03 -23.08 -45.86
C LYS A 451 -9.30 -23.74 -45.31
N LYS A 452 -9.43 -23.87 -44.00
CA LYS A 452 -10.58 -24.47 -43.31
C LYS A 452 -11.55 -23.41 -42.79
N GLY A 453 -11.22 -22.13 -42.89
CA GLY A 453 -12.03 -21.02 -42.39
C GLY A 453 -11.71 -20.62 -40.95
N VAL A 454 -10.54 -20.99 -40.40
CA VAL A 454 -10.08 -20.57 -39.08
C VAL A 454 -9.41 -19.20 -39.16
N VAL A 455 -9.81 -18.29 -38.30
CA VAL A 455 -9.25 -16.93 -38.20
C VAL A 455 -7.87 -16.98 -37.56
N ARG A 456 -6.92 -16.32 -38.21
CA ARG A 456 -5.55 -16.07 -37.73
C ARG A 456 -5.31 -14.58 -37.60
N GLN A 457 -4.51 -14.19 -36.62
CA GLN A 457 -4.13 -12.80 -36.39
C GLN A 457 -2.69 -12.57 -36.83
N HIS A 458 -2.41 -11.41 -37.42
CA HIS A 458 -1.07 -11.06 -37.86
C HIS A 458 -0.29 -10.34 -36.75
N ILE A 459 1.02 -10.58 -36.69
CA ILE A 459 1.96 -9.85 -35.83
C ILE A 459 2.65 -8.71 -36.59
N ALA A 460 3.22 -7.76 -35.86
CA ALA A 460 4.16 -6.80 -36.46
C ALA A 460 5.48 -7.46 -36.88
N THR A 461 6.17 -6.83 -37.82
CA THR A 461 7.57 -7.06 -38.16
C THR A 461 8.40 -5.82 -37.81
N GLU A 462 9.72 -5.91 -37.95
CA GLU A 462 10.63 -4.76 -37.82
C GLU A 462 10.31 -3.59 -38.77
N ASN A 463 9.61 -3.86 -39.88
CA ASN A 463 9.19 -2.86 -40.86
C ASN A 463 7.72 -2.42 -40.70
N THR A 464 7.03 -2.91 -39.67
CA THR A 464 5.67 -2.44 -39.37
C THR A 464 5.74 -1.04 -38.78
N ILE A 465 4.98 -0.12 -39.38
CA ILE A 465 4.89 1.27 -38.91
C ILE A 465 3.75 1.34 -37.88
N LEU A 466 4.08 1.67 -36.64
CA LEU A 466 3.13 1.86 -35.55
C LEU A 466 3.12 3.33 -35.14
N ASN A 467 1.97 3.99 -35.25
CA ASN A 467 1.72 5.32 -34.73
C ASN A 467 1.06 5.18 -33.36
N ASN A 468 1.78 5.54 -32.29
CA ASN A 468 1.33 5.37 -30.90
C ASN A 468 0.91 3.91 -30.59
N GLY A 469 1.69 2.94 -31.09
CA GLY A 469 1.40 1.50 -30.91
C GLY A 469 0.30 0.95 -31.82
N ILE A 470 -0.40 1.80 -32.58
CA ILE A 470 -1.45 1.39 -33.51
C ILE A 470 -0.86 1.33 -34.92
N TRP A 471 -1.12 0.23 -35.63
CA TRP A 471 -0.72 0.12 -37.03
C TRP A 471 -1.38 1.20 -37.89
N ASP A 472 -0.57 1.88 -38.68
CA ASP A 472 -0.98 3.02 -39.50
C ASP A 472 -1.84 2.63 -40.73
N GLY A 473 -2.01 1.34 -40.98
CA GLY A 473 -2.73 0.81 -42.13
C GLY A 473 -1.91 0.74 -43.42
N THR A 474 -0.64 1.15 -43.41
CA THR A 474 0.21 1.20 -44.60
C THR A 474 1.52 0.41 -44.46
N GLY A 475 2.04 0.27 -43.24
CA GLY A 475 3.24 -0.48 -42.94
C GLY A 475 3.14 -1.99 -43.21
N GLU A 476 4.27 -2.68 -43.25
CA GLU A 476 4.30 -4.13 -43.49
C GLU A 476 3.51 -4.89 -42.41
N VAL A 477 2.83 -5.97 -42.81
CA VAL A 477 2.07 -6.86 -41.92
C VAL A 477 2.81 -8.19 -41.88
N GLY A 478 3.12 -8.67 -40.69
CA GLY A 478 3.84 -9.93 -40.48
C GLY A 478 3.00 -11.17 -40.80
N PRO A 479 3.55 -12.38 -40.56
CA PRO A 479 2.86 -13.61 -40.86
C PRO A 479 1.60 -13.79 -40.00
N PRO A 480 0.56 -14.46 -40.54
CA PRO A 480 -0.62 -14.84 -39.76
C PRO A 480 -0.33 -16.01 -38.82
N LEU A 481 -0.73 -15.87 -37.57
CA LEU A 481 -0.52 -16.85 -36.50
C LEU A 481 -1.85 -17.30 -35.90
N TYR A 482 -1.88 -18.52 -35.39
CA TYR A 482 -2.99 -19.00 -34.58
C TYR A 482 -2.85 -18.42 -33.16
N SER A 483 -3.90 -17.75 -32.71
CA SER A 483 -4.05 -17.31 -31.33
C SER A 483 -5.23 -18.10 -30.74
N PRO A 484 -5.02 -18.99 -29.75
CA PRO A 484 -6.12 -19.70 -29.09
C PRO A 484 -7.27 -18.78 -28.65
N PHE A 485 -6.96 -17.57 -28.18
CA PHE A 485 -7.96 -16.54 -27.86
C PHE A 485 -8.81 -16.13 -29.08
N ILE A 486 -8.18 -15.82 -30.21
CA ILE A 486 -8.90 -15.39 -31.43
C ILE A 486 -9.74 -16.54 -31.99
N VAL A 487 -9.21 -17.77 -32.00
CA VAL A 487 -9.95 -18.95 -32.43
C VAL A 487 -11.14 -19.22 -31.50
N ALA A 488 -10.96 -19.08 -30.18
CA ALA A 488 -12.05 -19.17 -29.22
C ALA A 488 -13.12 -18.12 -29.48
N LYS A 489 -12.76 -16.85 -29.68
CA LYS A 489 -13.71 -15.79 -30.04
C LYS A 489 -14.49 -16.12 -31.31
N GLN A 490 -13.83 -16.67 -32.33
CA GLN A 490 -14.51 -17.14 -33.54
C GLN A 490 -15.52 -18.25 -33.23
N ALA A 491 -15.15 -19.25 -32.42
CA ALA A 491 -16.08 -20.32 -32.04
C ALA A 491 -17.30 -19.77 -31.29
N ILE A 492 -17.08 -18.79 -30.40
CA ILE A 492 -18.12 -18.17 -29.56
C ILE A 492 -19.09 -17.31 -30.37
N LEU A 493 -18.58 -16.50 -31.31
CA LEU A 493 -19.34 -15.39 -31.93
C LEU A 493 -19.55 -15.56 -33.44
N GLY A 494 -18.81 -16.45 -34.10
CA GLY A 494 -18.74 -16.52 -35.56
C GLY A 494 -18.42 -15.14 -36.15
N SER A 495 -19.17 -14.74 -37.17
CA SER A 495 -19.04 -13.45 -37.85
C SER A 495 -19.23 -12.23 -36.94
N LYS A 496 -19.91 -12.38 -35.79
CA LYS A 496 -20.11 -11.29 -34.83
C LYS A 496 -18.87 -10.94 -34.01
N MET A 497 -17.76 -11.66 -34.18
CA MET A 497 -16.51 -11.34 -33.48
C MET A 497 -15.88 -10.02 -33.93
N PHE A 498 -16.26 -9.52 -35.11
CA PHE A 498 -15.78 -8.27 -35.69
C PHE A 498 -16.84 -7.17 -35.56
N ASP A 499 -16.41 -5.99 -35.12
CA ASP A 499 -17.20 -4.77 -35.24
C ASP A 499 -17.21 -4.34 -36.72
N PRO A 500 -18.37 -4.24 -37.40
CA PRO A 500 -18.43 -3.91 -38.82
C PRO A 500 -17.82 -2.56 -39.18
N ASP A 501 -17.89 -1.56 -38.30
CA ASP A 501 -17.40 -0.20 -38.55
C ASP A 501 -15.91 -0.04 -38.22
N GLN A 502 -15.38 -0.82 -37.27
CA GLN A 502 -13.93 -0.98 -37.13
C GLN A 502 -13.36 -1.77 -38.31
N PHE A 503 -14.03 -2.85 -38.74
CA PHE A 503 -13.53 -3.73 -39.78
C PHE A 503 -13.49 -3.06 -41.18
N LYS A 504 -14.44 -2.16 -41.48
CA LYS A 504 -14.44 -1.37 -42.73
C LYS A 504 -13.18 -0.52 -42.91
N ARG A 505 -12.53 -0.12 -41.81
CA ARG A 505 -11.33 0.73 -41.80
C ARG A 505 -10.04 -0.03 -42.14
N HIS A 506 -10.08 -1.35 -42.25
CA HIS A 506 -8.92 -2.14 -42.68
C HIS A 506 -8.55 -1.84 -44.14
N PRO A 507 -7.28 -1.94 -44.54
CA PRO A 507 -6.91 -1.85 -45.95
C PRO A 507 -7.48 -3.01 -46.75
N ASP A 508 -7.97 -2.74 -47.97
CA ASP A 508 -8.64 -3.74 -48.82
C ASP A 508 -7.78 -4.99 -49.06
N LYS A 509 -6.46 -4.85 -49.07
CA LYS A 509 -5.49 -5.95 -49.22
C LYS A 509 -5.61 -7.05 -48.14
N TYR A 510 -6.09 -6.70 -46.94
CA TYR A 510 -6.17 -7.62 -45.79
C TYR A 510 -7.60 -7.78 -45.26
N LYS A 511 -8.62 -7.35 -46.02
CA LYS A 511 -10.02 -7.62 -45.68
C LYS A 511 -10.35 -9.08 -45.98
N ILE A 512 -10.66 -9.85 -44.94
CA ILE A 512 -11.41 -11.09 -45.09
C ILE A 512 -12.90 -10.80 -45.24
N SER A 513 -13.63 -11.69 -45.92
CA SER A 513 -15.09 -11.67 -45.94
C SER A 513 -15.60 -12.07 -44.55
N ILE A 514 -16.29 -11.16 -43.86
CA ILE A 514 -16.81 -11.43 -42.51
C ILE A 514 -17.87 -12.54 -42.56
N GLU A 515 -18.59 -12.64 -43.68
CA GLU A 515 -19.59 -13.67 -43.96
C GLU A 515 -18.99 -15.08 -43.97
N ASP A 516 -17.69 -15.22 -44.25
CA ASP A 516 -16.97 -16.51 -44.30
C ASP A 516 -16.46 -16.96 -42.91
N VAL A 517 -16.69 -16.16 -41.87
CA VAL A 517 -16.24 -16.43 -40.50
C VAL A 517 -17.33 -17.21 -39.76
N HIS A 518 -17.17 -18.53 -39.70
CA HIS A 518 -18.12 -19.45 -39.08
C HIS A 518 -17.60 -20.04 -37.75
N THR A 519 -18.51 -20.51 -36.90
CA THR A 519 -18.19 -21.13 -35.60
C THR A 519 -17.52 -22.50 -35.76
N GLU A 520 -18.01 -23.31 -36.70
CA GLU A 520 -17.66 -24.73 -36.85
C GLU A 520 -16.18 -24.96 -37.20
N PRO A 521 -15.54 -24.18 -38.09
CA PRO A 521 -14.10 -24.27 -38.33
C PRO A 521 -13.26 -24.08 -37.06
N ALA A 522 -13.59 -23.07 -36.25
CA ALA A 522 -12.87 -22.75 -35.03
C ALA A 522 -13.06 -23.84 -33.96
N LEU A 523 -14.29 -24.31 -33.76
CA LEU A 523 -14.55 -25.41 -32.83
C LEU A 523 -13.79 -26.68 -33.23
N SER A 524 -13.79 -27.01 -34.52
CA SER A 524 -13.02 -28.16 -35.05
C SER A 524 -11.52 -28.00 -34.80
N TRP A 525 -11.00 -26.77 -34.90
CA TRP A 525 -9.61 -26.46 -34.57
C TRP A 525 -9.33 -26.68 -33.09
N ILE A 526 -10.18 -26.17 -32.19
CA ILE A 526 -10.04 -26.34 -30.74
C ILE A 526 -9.95 -27.81 -30.36
N LEU A 527 -10.88 -28.64 -30.88
CA LEU A 527 -10.96 -30.07 -30.60
C LEU A 527 -9.79 -30.89 -31.19
N SER A 528 -9.02 -30.32 -32.12
CA SER A 528 -7.92 -31.02 -32.81
C SER A 528 -6.52 -30.52 -32.42
N ASN A 529 -6.40 -29.42 -31.65
CA ASN A 529 -5.12 -28.74 -31.37
C ASN A 529 -4.84 -28.53 -29.87
N TYR A 530 -5.50 -29.28 -28.99
CA TYR A 530 -5.13 -29.30 -27.57
C TYR A 530 -3.89 -30.16 -27.33
N LYS A 531 -3.20 -29.91 -26.22
CA LYS A 531 -2.23 -30.83 -25.62
C LYS A 531 -2.71 -31.28 -24.26
N ASN A 532 -2.38 -32.52 -23.90
CA ASN A 532 -2.63 -33.03 -22.56
C ASN A 532 -1.42 -32.72 -21.68
N ILE A 533 -1.63 -31.96 -20.61
CA ILE A 533 -0.63 -31.80 -19.53
C ILE A 533 -0.72 -32.94 -18.52
N SER A 534 -1.90 -33.56 -18.39
CA SER A 534 -2.16 -34.72 -17.57
C SER A 534 -3.23 -35.61 -18.22
N GLU A 535 -3.64 -36.69 -17.56
CA GLU A 535 -4.74 -37.55 -18.03
C GLU A 535 -6.09 -36.80 -18.15
N ASP A 536 -6.26 -35.71 -17.40
CA ASP A 536 -7.51 -34.98 -17.24
C ASP A 536 -7.36 -33.46 -17.39
N GLY A 537 -6.25 -32.99 -17.98
CA GLY A 537 -5.92 -31.57 -18.16
C GLY A 537 -5.54 -31.26 -19.61
N MET A 538 -6.33 -30.40 -20.27
CA MET A 538 -6.09 -29.95 -21.66
C MET A 538 -5.69 -28.47 -21.72
N ILE A 539 -4.68 -28.17 -22.53
CA ILE A 539 -4.17 -26.81 -22.76
C ILE A 539 -4.07 -26.49 -24.26
N TRP A 540 -4.03 -25.20 -24.60
CA TRP A 540 -3.79 -24.70 -25.96
C TRP A 540 -2.63 -23.71 -25.97
N GLU A 541 -1.68 -23.95 -26.86
CA GLU A 541 -0.42 -23.19 -26.89
C GLU A 541 -0.40 -22.11 -27.98
N TYR A 542 0.27 -21.01 -27.64
CA TYR A 542 0.81 -20.03 -28.56
C TYR A 542 2.16 -20.49 -29.09
N ASN A 543 2.31 -20.46 -30.42
CA ASN A 543 3.51 -20.93 -31.12
C ASN A 543 4.37 -19.77 -31.68
N PHE A 544 4.44 -18.67 -30.94
CA PHE A 544 5.29 -17.51 -31.23
C PHE A 544 5.80 -16.88 -29.94
N ASP A 545 6.94 -16.20 -30.00
CA ASP A 545 7.55 -15.59 -28.81
C ASP A 545 6.75 -14.33 -28.41
N ASN A 546 6.45 -14.18 -27.13
CA ASN A 546 5.76 -13.03 -26.58
C ASN A 546 6.73 -12.15 -25.82
N SER A 547 6.77 -10.86 -26.14
CA SER A 547 7.55 -9.86 -25.43
C SER A 547 6.67 -8.66 -25.13
N TYR A 548 6.58 -8.30 -23.86
CA TYR A 548 5.89 -7.10 -23.41
C TYR A 548 6.68 -6.49 -22.24
N ASN A 549 6.71 -5.15 -22.16
CA ASN A 549 7.54 -4.44 -21.21
C ASN A 549 9.00 -4.93 -21.30
N ASP A 550 9.56 -5.39 -20.19
CA ASP A 550 10.91 -5.97 -20.11
C ASP A 550 10.92 -7.50 -19.96
N VAL A 551 9.79 -8.15 -20.25
CA VAL A 551 9.61 -9.60 -20.08
C VAL A 551 9.53 -10.28 -21.44
N ILE A 552 10.16 -11.45 -21.55
CA ILE A 552 10.17 -12.30 -22.75
C ILE A 552 9.70 -13.69 -22.35
N GLN A 553 8.73 -14.22 -23.08
CA GLN A 553 8.26 -15.59 -23.01
C GLN A 553 8.50 -16.27 -24.36
N SER A 554 9.36 -17.28 -24.36
CA SER A 554 9.60 -18.09 -25.56
C SER A 554 8.45 -19.04 -25.84
N LYS A 555 8.22 -19.33 -27.12
CA LYS A 555 7.29 -20.37 -27.59
C LYS A 555 7.81 -21.80 -27.34
N PRO A 556 6.91 -22.80 -27.23
CA PRO A 556 5.48 -22.62 -27.03
C PRO A 556 5.16 -22.13 -25.62
N TRP A 557 4.05 -21.42 -25.45
CA TRP A 557 3.56 -20.98 -24.14
C TRP A 557 2.03 -21.06 -24.07
N VAL A 558 1.48 -21.15 -22.86
CA VAL A 558 0.04 -21.24 -22.61
C VAL A 558 -0.47 -19.99 -21.91
N SER A 559 -1.77 -19.74 -21.94
CA SER A 559 -2.37 -18.55 -21.31
C SER A 559 -3.64 -18.89 -20.58
N ALA A 560 -3.71 -18.57 -19.28
CA ALA A 560 -4.94 -18.68 -18.50
C ALA A 560 -6.07 -17.82 -19.10
N PHE A 561 -5.74 -16.60 -19.57
CA PHE A 561 -6.72 -15.74 -20.23
C PHE A 561 -7.38 -16.44 -21.43
N SER A 562 -6.57 -16.95 -22.36
CA SER A 562 -7.06 -17.63 -23.56
C SER A 562 -7.78 -18.93 -23.23
N GLN A 563 -7.32 -19.64 -22.19
CA GLN A 563 -7.96 -20.85 -21.69
C GLN A 563 -9.40 -20.57 -21.25
N ALA A 564 -9.68 -19.47 -20.57
CA ALA A 564 -11.03 -19.10 -20.17
C ALA A 564 -11.99 -18.92 -21.37
N TYR A 565 -11.50 -18.36 -22.49
CA TYR A 565 -12.29 -18.25 -23.72
C TYR A 565 -12.47 -19.61 -24.42
N ILE A 566 -11.46 -20.48 -24.40
CA ILE A 566 -11.61 -21.86 -24.92
C ILE A 566 -12.68 -22.61 -24.14
N ILE A 567 -12.70 -22.48 -22.81
CA ILE A 567 -13.74 -23.04 -21.96
C ILE A 567 -15.12 -22.49 -22.35
N ASP A 568 -15.27 -21.18 -22.59
CA ASP A 568 -16.54 -20.59 -23.03
C ASP A 568 -17.01 -21.19 -24.37
N ALA A 569 -16.09 -21.36 -25.33
CA ALA A 569 -16.39 -21.98 -26.62
C ALA A 569 -16.87 -23.43 -26.48
N LEU A 570 -16.19 -24.23 -25.65
CA LEU A 570 -16.55 -25.63 -25.39
C LEU A 570 -17.88 -25.75 -24.64
N MET A 571 -18.12 -24.87 -23.66
CA MET A 571 -19.39 -24.80 -22.94
C MET A 571 -20.57 -24.49 -23.85
N LYS A 572 -20.41 -23.54 -24.79
CA LYS A 572 -21.44 -23.17 -25.78
C LYS A 572 -21.70 -24.26 -26.81
N ALA A 573 -20.71 -25.10 -27.08
CA ALA A 573 -20.82 -26.27 -27.94
C ALA A 573 -21.28 -27.54 -27.20
N ASP A 574 -21.59 -27.45 -25.90
CA ASP A 574 -21.98 -28.57 -25.02
C ASP A 574 -20.95 -29.72 -24.98
N MET A 575 -19.65 -29.39 -25.05
CA MET A 575 -18.53 -30.34 -24.96
C MET A 575 -18.09 -30.53 -23.50
N GLU A 576 -18.88 -31.26 -22.71
CA GLU A 576 -18.67 -31.40 -21.25
C GLU A 576 -17.28 -31.94 -20.87
N LYS A 577 -16.85 -33.05 -21.49
CA LYS A 577 -15.59 -33.71 -21.16
C LYS A 577 -14.40 -32.79 -21.40
N GLU A 578 -14.38 -32.13 -22.55
CA GLU A 578 -13.34 -31.20 -22.96
C GLU A 578 -13.37 -29.94 -22.08
N THR A 579 -14.57 -29.46 -21.70
CA THR A 579 -14.72 -28.32 -20.79
C THR A 579 -14.12 -28.62 -19.43
N ILE A 580 -14.45 -29.76 -18.82
CA ILE A 580 -13.91 -30.17 -17.52
C ILE A 580 -12.40 -30.36 -17.62
N SER A 581 -11.92 -30.98 -18.68
CA SER A 581 -10.48 -31.17 -18.90
C SER A 581 -9.72 -29.85 -19.08
N ALA A 582 -10.31 -28.90 -19.80
CA ALA A 582 -9.75 -27.55 -19.95
C ALA A 582 -9.74 -26.78 -18.62
N ALA A 583 -10.74 -26.95 -17.76
CA ALA A 583 -10.80 -26.34 -16.44
C ALA A 583 -9.80 -26.97 -15.45
N ASN A 584 -9.61 -28.28 -15.50
CA ASN A 584 -8.65 -29.00 -14.65
C ASN A 584 -7.19 -28.58 -14.90
N ALA A 585 -6.90 -28.04 -16.10
CA ALA A 585 -5.56 -27.53 -16.44
C ALA A 585 -5.09 -26.42 -15.49
N TYR A 586 -6.01 -25.68 -14.86
CA TYR A 586 -5.70 -24.65 -13.86
C TYR A 586 -5.09 -25.18 -12.56
N ARG A 587 -5.06 -26.50 -12.32
CA ARG A 587 -4.36 -27.09 -11.17
C ARG A 587 -2.86 -27.18 -11.34
N TYR A 588 -2.36 -27.14 -12.57
CA TYR A 588 -0.96 -27.39 -12.86
C TYR A 588 -0.16 -26.09 -12.87
N ASP A 589 1.03 -26.15 -12.28
CA ASP A 589 1.97 -25.05 -12.18
C ASP A 589 2.56 -24.73 -13.57
N ILE A 590 2.83 -23.46 -13.85
CA ILE A 590 3.46 -23.00 -15.09
C ILE A 590 4.81 -23.67 -15.34
N LYS A 591 5.55 -24.06 -14.30
CA LYS A 591 6.82 -24.81 -14.43
C LYS A 591 6.64 -26.19 -15.05
N ASP A 592 5.44 -26.76 -14.91
CA ASP A 592 5.05 -28.06 -15.46
C ASP A 592 4.26 -27.90 -16.78
N GLY A 593 4.17 -26.67 -17.31
CA GLY A 593 3.43 -26.32 -18.52
C GLY A 593 1.95 -25.94 -18.27
N GLY A 594 1.57 -25.77 -17.01
CA GLY A 594 0.20 -25.46 -16.59
C GLY A 594 -0.15 -23.98 -16.63
N LEU A 595 -1.15 -23.59 -15.84
CA LEU A 595 -1.77 -22.25 -15.91
C LEU A 595 -1.72 -21.47 -14.60
N ASN A 596 -1.16 -22.04 -13.53
CA ASN A 596 -1.04 -21.35 -12.25
C ASN A 596 0.40 -21.15 -11.79
N SER A 597 0.62 -20.18 -10.93
CA SER A 597 1.80 -20.07 -10.08
C SER A 597 1.36 -20.13 -8.61
N SER A 598 2.27 -20.50 -7.72
CA SER A 598 2.04 -20.47 -6.27
C SER A 598 2.81 -19.30 -5.65
N THR A 599 2.14 -18.50 -4.83
CA THR A 599 2.78 -17.41 -4.08
C THR A 599 3.53 -17.94 -2.86
N LEU A 600 4.31 -17.07 -2.20
CA LEU A 600 4.97 -17.41 -0.91
C LEU A 600 3.98 -17.91 0.16
N SER A 601 2.72 -17.48 0.11
CA SER A 601 1.63 -17.93 1.01
C SER A 601 0.91 -19.19 0.51
N ASN A 602 1.47 -19.91 -0.47
CA ASN A 602 0.87 -21.07 -1.14
C ASN A 602 -0.52 -20.80 -1.75
N MET A 603 -0.80 -19.55 -2.12
CA MET A 603 -2.03 -19.19 -2.84
C MET A 603 -1.83 -19.36 -4.34
N LEU A 604 -2.87 -19.79 -5.06
CA LEU A 604 -2.81 -19.97 -6.50
C LEU A 604 -3.11 -18.67 -7.24
N PHE A 605 -2.25 -18.27 -8.16
CA PHE A 605 -2.51 -17.20 -9.12
C PHE A 605 -2.60 -17.78 -10.54
N PHE A 606 -3.51 -17.28 -11.38
CA PHE A 606 -3.69 -17.81 -12.74
C PHE A 606 -3.01 -16.89 -13.74
N GLU A 607 -2.06 -17.44 -14.49
CA GLU A 607 -1.07 -16.67 -15.24
C GLU A 607 -1.46 -16.48 -16.71
N GLU A 608 -1.57 -15.22 -17.15
CA GLU A 608 -1.83 -14.92 -18.56
C GLU A 608 -0.67 -15.35 -19.46
N VAL A 609 0.55 -15.14 -18.97
CA VAL A 609 1.80 -15.54 -19.60
C VAL A 609 2.59 -16.30 -18.53
N PRO A 610 3.18 -17.47 -18.82
CA PRO A 610 3.75 -18.36 -17.81
C PRO A 610 5.13 -17.89 -17.33
N ASN A 611 5.19 -16.65 -16.84
CA ASN A 611 6.40 -15.95 -16.42
C ASN A 611 6.32 -15.42 -14.98
N GLY A 612 5.20 -15.64 -14.28
CA GLY A 612 5.05 -15.28 -12.86
C GLY A 612 4.79 -13.79 -12.60
N THR A 613 4.48 -12.99 -13.63
CA THR A 613 4.27 -11.53 -13.48
C THR A 613 2.92 -11.17 -12.88
N HIS A 614 2.02 -12.14 -12.73
CA HIS A 614 0.71 -11.98 -12.10
C HIS A 614 -0.18 -10.96 -12.82
N ILE A 615 -0.45 -11.18 -14.12
CA ILE A 615 -1.36 -10.32 -14.89
C ILE A 615 -2.81 -10.48 -14.39
N LEU A 616 -3.43 -9.39 -13.95
CA LEU A 616 -4.73 -9.42 -13.26
C LEU A 616 -5.88 -9.89 -14.15
N ASN A 617 -5.87 -9.51 -15.43
CA ASN A 617 -6.89 -9.89 -16.42
C ASN A 617 -7.21 -11.38 -16.40
N ALA A 618 -6.16 -12.20 -16.53
CA ALA A 618 -6.28 -13.64 -16.60
C ALA A 618 -6.84 -14.22 -15.31
N HIS A 619 -6.40 -13.74 -14.16
CA HIS A 619 -6.83 -14.29 -12.90
C HIS A 619 -8.33 -14.06 -12.63
N ILE A 620 -8.85 -12.85 -12.88
CA ILE A 620 -10.27 -12.55 -12.66
C ILE A 620 -11.15 -13.31 -13.65
N ILE A 621 -10.85 -13.30 -14.96
CA ILE A 621 -11.68 -14.00 -15.95
C ILE A 621 -11.67 -15.51 -15.75
N SER A 622 -10.51 -16.09 -15.41
CA SER A 622 -10.39 -17.52 -15.14
C SER A 622 -11.24 -17.91 -13.94
N THR A 623 -11.21 -17.12 -12.87
CA THR A 623 -12.03 -17.34 -11.67
C THR A 623 -13.52 -17.30 -11.99
N ASN A 624 -13.97 -16.25 -12.72
CA ASN A 624 -15.36 -16.16 -13.19
C ASN A 624 -15.76 -17.38 -14.03
N LYS A 625 -14.92 -17.75 -14.99
CA LYS A 625 -15.22 -18.85 -15.91
C LYS A 625 -15.25 -20.21 -15.20
N LEU A 626 -14.32 -20.48 -14.29
CA LEU A 626 -14.30 -21.72 -13.50
C LEU A 626 -15.56 -21.84 -12.63
N MET A 627 -16.05 -20.73 -12.06
CA MET A 627 -17.30 -20.71 -11.33
C MET A 627 -18.50 -21.01 -12.24
N GLU A 628 -18.56 -20.45 -13.46
CA GLU A 628 -19.58 -20.79 -14.45
C GLU A 628 -19.55 -22.28 -14.83
N VAL A 629 -18.37 -22.86 -15.03
CA VAL A 629 -18.20 -24.30 -15.29
C VAL A 629 -18.73 -25.12 -14.13
N ASN A 630 -18.36 -24.78 -12.88
CA ASN A 630 -18.86 -25.50 -11.72
C ASN A 630 -20.38 -25.37 -11.56
N ASN A 631 -20.96 -24.19 -11.84
CA ASN A 631 -22.41 -24.00 -11.81
C ASN A 631 -23.14 -24.87 -12.85
N LYS A 632 -22.52 -25.13 -14.00
CA LYS A 632 -23.10 -25.98 -15.06
C LYS A 632 -22.93 -27.47 -14.78
N TYR A 633 -21.76 -27.91 -14.29
CA TYR A 633 -21.38 -29.33 -14.24
C TYR A 633 -21.17 -29.90 -12.82
N ASN A 634 -21.19 -29.07 -11.78
CA ASN A 634 -21.05 -29.46 -10.37
C ASN A 634 -19.82 -30.36 -10.09
N ASN A 635 -18.62 -29.79 -10.26
CA ASN A 635 -17.36 -30.52 -10.14
C ASN A 635 -16.53 -29.99 -8.95
N ASN A 636 -16.31 -30.83 -7.94
CA ASN A 636 -15.61 -30.44 -6.70
C ASN A 636 -14.20 -29.91 -6.92
N THR A 637 -13.46 -30.45 -7.90
CA THR A 637 -12.12 -29.99 -8.23
C THR A 637 -12.15 -28.56 -8.77
N ILE A 638 -13.07 -28.29 -9.69
CA ILE A 638 -13.25 -26.96 -10.29
C ILE A 638 -13.78 -25.97 -9.25
N LYS A 639 -14.61 -26.45 -8.32
CA LYS A 639 -15.05 -25.68 -7.17
C LYS A 639 -13.87 -25.17 -6.34
N GLN A 640 -12.96 -26.06 -5.95
CA GLN A 640 -11.75 -25.69 -5.21
C GLN A 640 -10.88 -24.68 -5.98
N LEU A 641 -10.77 -24.83 -7.30
CA LEU A 641 -10.00 -23.90 -8.12
C LEU A 641 -10.55 -22.46 -8.08
N TYR A 642 -11.85 -22.26 -8.29
CA TYR A 642 -12.40 -20.90 -8.25
C TYR A 642 -12.43 -20.33 -6.83
N GLU A 643 -12.61 -21.18 -5.79
CA GLU A 643 -12.53 -20.75 -4.38
C GLU A 643 -11.11 -20.28 -4.03
N ASN A 644 -10.08 -20.96 -4.53
CA ASN A 644 -8.69 -20.51 -4.42
C ASN A 644 -8.47 -19.19 -5.18
N GLY A 645 -9.01 -19.05 -6.40
CA GLY A 645 -8.95 -17.80 -7.16
C GLY A 645 -9.59 -16.61 -6.43
N ILE A 646 -10.76 -16.81 -5.81
CA ILE A 646 -11.41 -15.81 -4.96
C ILE A 646 -10.52 -15.44 -3.76
N THR A 647 -9.93 -16.44 -3.10
CA THR A 647 -9.06 -16.22 -1.94
C THR A 647 -7.82 -15.40 -2.31
N SER A 648 -7.17 -15.73 -3.43
CA SER A 648 -6.03 -14.96 -3.95
C SER A 648 -6.40 -13.52 -4.31
N LEU A 649 -7.55 -13.29 -4.95
CA LEU A 649 -8.04 -11.93 -5.23
C LEU A 649 -8.26 -11.14 -3.93
N ARG A 650 -8.89 -11.75 -2.93
CA ARG A 650 -9.13 -11.12 -1.62
C ARG A 650 -7.83 -10.72 -0.89
N GLU A 651 -6.75 -11.45 -1.11
CA GLU A 651 -5.45 -11.11 -0.53
C GLU A 651 -4.69 -10.05 -1.34
N TYR A 652 -4.70 -10.15 -2.67
CA TYR A 652 -3.78 -9.38 -3.51
C TYR A 652 -4.38 -8.21 -4.29
N LEU A 653 -5.72 -8.04 -4.34
CA LEU A 653 -6.33 -6.96 -5.14
C LEU A 653 -5.88 -5.55 -4.71
N ASN A 654 -5.54 -5.34 -3.42
CA ASN A 654 -4.95 -4.09 -2.94
C ASN A 654 -3.58 -3.76 -3.56
N LYS A 655 -2.81 -4.76 -4.00
CA LYS A 655 -1.52 -4.58 -4.67
C LYS A 655 -1.69 -4.08 -6.11
N TYR A 656 -2.88 -4.18 -6.69
CA TYR A 656 -3.21 -3.63 -8.00
C TYR A 656 -3.84 -2.24 -7.92
N ASP A 657 -4.21 -1.75 -6.75
CA ASP A 657 -4.86 -0.44 -6.60
C ASP A 657 -3.86 0.66 -6.25
N THR A 658 -3.62 1.54 -7.22
CA THR A 658 -2.70 2.68 -7.07
C THR A 658 -3.33 3.86 -6.32
N GLY A 659 -4.64 3.81 -6.04
CA GLY A 659 -5.41 4.92 -5.49
C GLY A 659 -5.99 5.88 -6.54
N TYR A 660 -5.65 5.69 -7.82
CA TYR A 660 -6.22 6.46 -8.93
C TYR A 660 -6.41 5.67 -10.22
N TRP A 661 -5.87 4.44 -10.28
CA TRP A 661 -5.96 3.52 -11.41
C TRP A 661 -5.71 2.09 -10.91
N SER A 662 -5.92 1.09 -11.77
CA SER A 662 -5.43 -0.28 -11.48
C SER A 662 -4.09 -0.55 -12.16
N LEU A 663 -3.36 -1.56 -11.68
CA LEU A 663 -2.18 -2.10 -12.37
C LEU A 663 -2.60 -3.23 -13.32
N TYR A 664 -1.85 -3.38 -14.41
CA TYR A 664 -2.00 -4.51 -15.33
C TYR A 664 -1.42 -5.81 -14.73
N ASP A 665 -0.19 -5.73 -14.21
CA ASP A 665 0.57 -6.83 -13.62
C ASP A 665 1.37 -6.34 -12.39
N GLN A 666 2.09 -7.24 -11.73
CA GLN A 666 2.96 -6.91 -10.60
C GLN A 666 4.42 -6.70 -11.01
N ASN A 667 4.72 -6.61 -12.31
CA ASN A 667 6.07 -6.41 -12.80
C ASN A 667 6.43 -4.91 -12.77
N PRO A 668 7.29 -4.42 -11.85
CA PRO A 668 7.60 -2.99 -11.78
C PRO A 668 8.38 -2.54 -13.01
N LYS A 669 8.21 -1.28 -13.36
CA LYS A 669 9.16 -0.55 -14.19
C LYS A 669 10.40 -0.28 -13.34
N LYS A 670 11.56 -0.83 -13.73
CA LYS A 670 12.82 -0.71 -12.97
C LYS A 670 13.45 0.68 -13.08
N GLU A 671 12.94 1.50 -14.01
CA GLU A 671 13.46 2.81 -14.38
C GLU A 671 12.26 3.71 -14.64
N LYS A 672 11.98 4.66 -13.73
CA LYS A 672 10.78 5.51 -13.82
C LYS A 672 11.10 6.95 -13.45
N LEU A 673 10.45 7.88 -14.16
CA LEU A 673 10.62 9.30 -13.91
C LEU A 673 9.76 9.73 -12.73
N PHE A 674 10.37 10.45 -11.80
CA PHE A 674 9.71 11.08 -10.66
C PHE A 674 9.89 12.60 -10.73
N GLN A 675 9.00 13.32 -10.06
CA GLN A 675 8.99 14.77 -9.96
C GLN A 675 9.04 15.19 -8.50
N ILE A 676 9.86 16.21 -8.19
CA ILE A 676 9.73 16.99 -6.96
C ILE A 676 8.84 18.17 -7.31
N ASP A 677 7.58 18.14 -6.88
CA ASP A 677 6.60 19.17 -7.22
C ASP A 677 6.51 20.26 -6.14
N TRP A 678 6.22 21.49 -6.55
CA TRP A 678 6.20 22.66 -5.68
C TRP A 678 4.82 22.91 -5.11
N LEU A 679 4.65 22.85 -3.79
CA LEU A 679 3.38 23.17 -3.13
C LEU A 679 3.39 24.60 -2.54
N SER A 680 4.43 24.97 -1.81
CA SER A 680 4.59 26.33 -1.26
C SER A 680 6.04 26.65 -0.88
N GLY A 681 6.33 27.92 -0.59
CA GLY A 681 7.66 28.41 -0.28
C GLY A 681 8.16 29.43 -1.30
N GLU A 682 9.23 30.15 -0.94
CA GLU A 682 9.90 31.12 -1.83
C GLU A 682 11.10 30.48 -2.56
N GLU A 683 11.85 29.63 -1.86
CA GLU A 683 13.05 28.96 -2.36
C GLU A 683 13.02 27.47 -2.01
N SER A 684 13.72 26.65 -2.82
CA SER A 684 13.95 25.25 -2.48
C SER A 684 15.10 25.11 -1.47
N PRO A 685 15.15 24.00 -0.71
CA PRO A 685 16.39 23.59 -0.06
C PRO A 685 17.49 23.30 -1.10
N SER A 686 18.73 23.26 -0.65
CA SER A 686 19.85 22.77 -1.46
C SER A 686 19.94 21.25 -1.40
N ILE A 687 19.80 20.57 -2.54
CA ILE A 687 19.83 19.11 -2.67
C ILE A 687 21.25 18.63 -2.95
N ASP A 688 21.71 17.64 -2.19
CA ASP A 688 23.05 17.02 -2.26
C ASP A 688 23.02 15.68 -2.98
N SER A 689 22.05 14.83 -2.64
CA SER A 689 21.91 13.54 -3.32
C SER A 689 20.49 13.02 -3.26
N ILE A 690 20.15 12.18 -4.24
CA ILE A 690 18.91 11.39 -4.25
C ILE A 690 19.34 9.93 -4.40
N SER A 691 18.92 9.09 -3.46
CA SER A 691 19.26 7.66 -3.45
C SER A 691 18.00 6.79 -3.49
N VAL A 692 18.05 5.67 -4.21
CA VAL A 692 17.03 4.62 -4.16
C VAL A 692 17.63 3.41 -3.46
N ILE A 693 17.05 2.99 -2.34
CA ILE A 693 17.60 1.93 -1.49
C ILE A 693 16.68 0.72 -1.53
N ASN A 694 17.25 -0.47 -1.72
CA ASN A 694 16.60 -1.73 -1.36
C ASN A 694 16.98 -2.09 0.09
N PRO A 695 16.04 -2.04 1.05
CA PRO A 695 16.29 -2.39 2.44
C PRO A 695 16.56 -3.89 2.64
N GLU A 696 16.04 -4.79 1.80
CA GLU A 696 16.29 -6.23 1.91
C GLU A 696 17.76 -6.58 1.71
N LYS A 697 18.41 -5.97 0.71
CA LYS A 697 19.79 -6.31 0.31
C LYS A 697 20.82 -5.26 0.73
N GLY A 698 20.37 -4.13 1.28
CA GLY A 698 21.24 -3.00 1.61
C GLY A 698 21.96 -2.45 0.39
N LEU A 699 21.31 -2.42 -0.77
CA LEU A 699 21.88 -1.90 -2.03
C LEU A 699 21.26 -0.55 -2.37
N SER A 700 22.04 0.33 -3.00
CA SER A 700 21.53 1.64 -3.40
C SER A 700 22.02 2.10 -4.77
N THR A 701 21.17 2.82 -5.49
CA THR A 701 21.57 3.69 -6.60
C THR A 701 21.57 5.12 -6.10
N VAL A 702 22.49 5.95 -6.61
CA VAL A 702 22.71 7.31 -6.08
C VAL A 702 22.93 8.27 -7.23
N ILE A 703 22.13 9.35 -7.25
CA ILE A 703 22.37 10.54 -8.05
C ILE A 703 23.14 11.54 -7.18
N ASP A 704 24.35 11.89 -7.62
CA ASP A 704 25.22 12.88 -6.98
C ASP A 704 24.90 14.28 -7.56
N ILE A 705 24.15 15.08 -6.81
CA ILE A 705 23.55 16.33 -7.30
C ILE A 705 24.59 17.45 -7.23
N GLY A 706 24.82 18.11 -8.35
CA GLY A 706 25.88 19.11 -8.50
C GLY A 706 27.20 18.54 -9.00
N SER A 707 27.29 17.22 -9.21
CA SER A 707 28.39 16.62 -9.95
C SER A 707 28.38 17.10 -11.42
N LYS A 708 29.51 16.96 -12.12
CA LYS A 708 29.67 17.45 -13.48
C LYS A 708 28.68 16.82 -14.47
N ASP A 709 28.31 15.57 -14.23
CA ASP A 709 27.55 14.74 -15.15
C ASP A 709 26.15 14.40 -14.60
N ASP A 710 25.61 15.11 -13.62
CA ASP A 710 24.34 14.76 -12.97
C ASP A 710 23.10 14.75 -13.90
N PHE A 711 23.16 15.44 -15.05
CA PHE A 711 22.18 15.37 -16.14
C PHE A 711 22.49 14.29 -17.20
N ASP A 712 23.74 13.83 -17.27
CA ASP A 712 24.25 12.94 -18.32
C ASP A 712 24.56 11.52 -17.80
N SER A 713 24.60 11.33 -16.48
CA SER A 713 24.87 10.07 -15.80
C SER A 713 23.66 9.13 -15.87
N TYR A 714 23.82 7.95 -15.27
CA TYR A 714 22.74 7.01 -15.07
C TYR A 714 22.88 6.35 -13.69
N PRO A 715 21.95 6.56 -12.74
CA PRO A 715 20.76 7.43 -12.80
C PRO A 715 21.11 8.93 -12.92
N LYS A 716 20.11 9.78 -13.20
CA LYS A 716 20.29 11.23 -13.41
C LYS A 716 19.09 12.09 -12.99
N ILE A 717 19.33 13.40 -12.89
CA ILE A 717 18.28 14.41 -12.89
C ILE A 717 17.91 14.84 -14.32
N ALA A 718 16.71 15.41 -14.45
CA ALA A 718 16.23 16.01 -15.69
C ALA A 718 15.30 17.19 -15.40
N GLY A 719 15.04 18.00 -16.43
CA GLY A 719 14.10 19.12 -16.36
C GLY A 719 14.77 20.49 -16.25
N LEU A 720 13.97 21.53 -16.43
CA LEU A 720 14.40 22.91 -16.70
C LEU A 720 14.54 23.76 -15.43
N GLU A 721 13.98 23.31 -14.31
CA GLU A 721 13.88 24.10 -13.09
C GLU A 721 15.07 23.90 -12.13
N TRP A 722 15.93 22.92 -12.37
CA TRP A 722 17.16 22.72 -11.58
C TRP A 722 18.12 23.91 -11.76
N SER A 723 18.64 24.45 -10.65
CA SER A 723 19.57 25.58 -10.67
C SER A 723 20.95 25.18 -11.17
N SER A 724 21.82 26.16 -11.42
CA SER A 724 23.25 25.94 -11.52
C SER A 724 23.80 25.32 -10.22
N VAL A 725 24.92 24.60 -10.33
CA VAL A 725 25.65 24.05 -9.18
C VAL A 725 26.06 25.17 -8.22
N SER A 726 25.91 24.90 -6.93
CA SER A 726 26.41 25.75 -5.86
C SER A 726 27.20 24.92 -4.84
N THR A 727 28.01 25.59 -4.01
CA THR A 727 28.76 24.92 -2.93
C THR A 727 28.21 25.37 -1.58
N VAL A 728 27.73 24.41 -0.79
CA VAL A 728 27.17 24.62 0.55
C VAL A 728 27.91 23.72 1.52
N ASP A 729 28.55 24.29 2.54
CA ASP A 729 29.37 23.57 3.53
C ASP A 729 30.42 22.62 2.91
N GLY A 730 30.99 23.00 1.75
CA GLY A 730 31.98 22.19 1.03
C GLY A 730 31.42 21.05 0.18
N LYS A 731 30.09 20.88 0.13
CA LYS A 731 29.41 19.95 -0.78
C LYS A 731 28.89 20.67 -2.02
N THR A 732 28.96 20.02 -3.19
CA THR A 732 28.26 20.48 -4.39
C THR A 732 26.78 20.15 -4.25
N THR A 733 25.92 21.11 -4.58
CA THR A 733 24.47 20.97 -4.46
C THR A 733 23.77 21.73 -5.58
N ARG A 734 22.47 21.46 -5.76
CA ARG A 734 21.58 22.30 -6.58
C ARG A 734 20.33 22.66 -5.80
N LYS A 735 19.85 23.88 -6.03
CA LYS A 735 18.47 24.27 -5.73
C LYS A 735 17.60 23.99 -6.96
N PHE A 736 16.32 24.25 -6.84
CA PHE A 736 15.38 24.26 -7.96
C PHE A 736 14.41 25.44 -7.84
N HIS A 737 13.89 25.88 -8.97
CA HIS A 737 13.01 27.04 -9.08
C HIS A 737 11.55 26.64 -9.22
N ASN A 738 10.64 27.51 -8.77
CA ASN A 738 9.21 27.29 -8.96
C ASN A 738 8.82 27.53 -10.43
N GLY A 739 8.66 26.44 -11.18
CA GLY A 739 8.24 26.46 -12.58
C GLY A 739 6.87 27.12 -12.80
N TYR A 740 5.95 27.01 -11.84
CA TYR A 740 4.61 27.61 -11.91
C TYR A 740 4.63 29.14 -11.91
N LYS A 741 5.66 29.77 -11.31
CA LYS A 741 5.90 31.22 -11.39
C LYS A 741 6.38 31.65 -12.78
N ASN A 742 7.07 30.76 -13.49
CA ASN A 742 7.72 31.09 -14.77
C ASN A 742 6.81 30.85 -15.98
N ARG A 743 5.82 29.96 -15.88
CA ARG A 743 4.96 29.57 -17.00
C ARG A 743 3.56 29.16 -16.58
N ASN A 744 2.60 29.43 -17.47
CA ASN A 744 1.19 29.05 -17.30
C ASN A 744 0.90 27.65 -17.85
N ASP A 745 1.62 27.23 -18.89
CA ASP A 745 1.38 25.98 -19.61
C ASP A 745 2.58 25.03 -19.52
N SER A 746 2.34 23.76 -19.80
CA SER A 746 3.39 22.76 -19.98
C SER A 746 4.28 23.08 -21.18
N VAL A 747 5.57 22.77 -21.05
CA VAL A 747 6.50 22.86 -22.20
C VAL A 747 6.34 21.66 -23.13
N ALA A 748 6.77 21.81 -24.39
CA ALA A 748 6.77 20.71 -25.34
C ALA A 748 7.60 19.52 -24.81
N GLY A 749 6.95 18.36 -24.64
CA GLY A 749 7.58 17.15 -24.10
C GLY A 749 7.86 17.19 -22.59
N GLY A 750 7.31 18.15 -21.85
CA GLY A 750 7.47 18.28 -20.40
C GLY A 750 6.18 18.67 -19.68
N HIS A 751 6.32 19.11 -18.43
CA HIS A 751 5.23 19.51 -17.56
C HIS A 751 5.28 21.04 -17.30
N ARG A 752 4.31 21.61 -16.57
CA ARG A 752 4.36 23.03 -16.15
C ARG A 752 5.51 23.30 -15.18
N HIS A 753 5.88 22.31 -14.38
CA HIS A 753 7.02 22.31 -13.47
C HIS A 753 7.92 21.10 -13.75
N ASN A 754 9.21 21.30 -14.04
CA ASN A 754 10.12 20.27 -14.55
C ASN A 754 11.35 20.13 -13.64
N VAL A 755 11.11 19.63 -12.42
CA VAL A 755 12.17 19.16 -11.50
C VAL A 755 12.04 17.64 -11.44
N PHE A 756 12.75 16.95 -12.32
CA PHE A 756 12.65 15.51 -12.45
C PHE A 756 13.92 14.80 -12.00
N PHE A 757 13.75 13.55 -11.57
CA PHE A 757 14.83 12.62 -11.32
C PHE A 757 14.41 11.20 -11.71
N GLU A 758 15.38 10.40 -12.15
CA GLU A 758 15.14 9.02 -12.54
C GLU A 758 15.32 8.08 -11.35
N VAL A 759 14.24 7.41 -10.94
CA VAL A 759 14.31 6.30 -9.99
C VAL A 759 14.77 5.07 -10.75
N VAL A 760 15.94 4.56 -10.38
CA VAL A 760 16.49 3.31 -10.92
C VAL A 760 16.67 2.31 -9.79
N LEU A 761 15.98 1.18 -9.88
CA LEU A 761 16.07 0.15 -8.85
C LEU A 761 17.50 -0.44 -8.79
N PRO A 762 18.07 -0.65 -7.59
CA PRO A 762 19.38 -1.29 -7.42
C PRO A 762 19.45 -2.72 -7.97
N GLU A 763 18.30 -3.39 -8.07
CA GLU A 763 18.15 -4.71 -8.65
C GLU A 763 17.12 -4.72 -9.77
N LYS A 764 17.23 -5.72 -10.65
CA LYS A 764 16.36 -5.83 -11.84
C LYS A 764 15.68 -7.19 -11.98
N GLN A 765 15.95 -8.11 -11.06
CA GLN A 765 15.42 -9.47 -11.08
C GLN A 765 14.78 -9.78 -9.72
N PHE A 766 13.55 -10.28 -9.79
CA PHE A 766 12.73 -10.63 -8.65
C PHE A 766 12.26 -12.08 -8.81
N LYS A 767 12.12 -12.81 -7.70
CA LYS A 767 11.70 -14.22 -7.71
C LYS A 767 10.19 -14.36 -7.75
N ASP A 768 9.49 -13.57 -6.94
CA ASP A 768 8.03 -13.47 -6.90
C ASP A 768 7.69 -11.98 -6.92
N TYR A 769 6.86 -11.57 -7.87
CA TYR A 769 6.48 -10.18 -8.05
C TYR A 769 5.48 -9.68 -6.99
N PHE A 770 4.84 -10.58 -6.22
CA PHE A 770 4.09 -10.17 -5.03
C PHE A 770 5.00 -9.84 -3.84
N GLU A 771 6.23 -10.34 -3.80
CA GLU A 771 7.13 -10.24 -2.65
C GLU A 771 8.26 -9.23 -2.88
N ILE A 772 8.05 -8.25 -3.77
CA ILE A 772 9.02 -7.16 -3.98
C ILE A 772 9.07 -6.30 -2.70
N PRO A 773 10.25 -6.10 -2.09
CA PRO A 773 10.35 -5.25 -0.91
C PRO A 773 10.05 -3.80 -1.28
N LYS A 774 9.50 -3.04 -0.33
CA LYS A 774 9.40 -1.59 -0.49
C LYS A 774 10.78 -0.99 -0.65
N HIS A 775 10.97 -0.14 -1.65
CA HIS A 775 12.20 0.64 -1.81
C HIS A 775 12.07 1.97 -1.08
N LEU A 776 13.19 2.63 -0.82
CA LEU A 776 13.21 3.96 -0.21
C LEU A 776 13.81 4.98 -1.17
N ILE A 777 13.15 6.13 -1.35
CA ILE A 777 13.80 7.34 -1.87
C ILE A 777 14.34 8.11 -0.67
N VAL A 778 15.65 8.36 -0.65
CA VAL A 778 16.31 9.21 0.35
C VAL A 778 16.87 10.44 -0.34
N ILE A 779 16.33 11.60 0.00
CA ILE A 779 16.81 12.90 -0.47
C ILE A 779 17.64 13.53 0.65
N LYS A 780 18.95 13.69 0.43
CA LYS A 780 19.82 14.42 1.36
C LYS A 780 19.85 15.89 0.95
N TYR A 781 19.58 16.77 1.90
CA TYR A 781 19.45 18.20 1.63
C TYR A 781 19.92 19.05 2.80
N LYS A 782 20.26 20.30 2.48
CA LYS A 782 20.43 21.39 3.45
C LYS A 782 19.09 22.13 3.54
N ASP A 783 18.51 22.16 4.73
CA ASP A 783 17.26 22.86 5.03
C ASP A 783 17.49 24.39 5.14
N ASP A 784 17.99 25.03 4.08
CA ASP A 784 18.31 26.46 4.06
C ASP A 784 17.15 27.37 3.64
N ALA A 785 16.00 26.79 3.31
CA ALA A 785 14.80 27.51 2.91
C ALA A 785 13.53 26.81 3.42
N LYS A 786 12.56 27.60 3.86
CA LYS A 786 11.23 27.10 4.26
C LYS A 786 10.35 26.89 3.04
N GLY A 787 9.72 25.73 2.96
CA GLY A 787 8.88 25.33 1.84
C GLY A 787 8.14 24.01 2.06
N GLU A 788 7.26 23.69 1.11
CA GLU A 788 6.52 22.44 1.06
C GLU A 788 6.55 21.92 -0.37
N PHE A 789 6.93 20.66 -0.53
CA PHE A 789 7.11 19.98 -1.80
C PHE A 789 6.43 18.61 -1.75
N VAL A 790 6.27 17.95 -2.88
CA VAL A 790 5.73 16.59 -2.92
C VAL A 790 6.43 15.74 -3.97
N ILE A 791 6.73 14.50 -3.63
CA ILE A 791 7.24 13.52 -4.57
C ILE A 791 6.08 12.91 -5.35
N LYS A 792 6.18 12.97 -6.68
CA LYS A 792 5.20 12.40 -7.60
C LYS A 792 5.86 11.39 -8.54
N SER A 793 5.16 10.30 -8.82
CA SER A 793 5.55 9.30 -9.82
C SER A 793 4.85 9.60 -11.14
N GLN A 794 5.49 9.27 -12.27
CA GLN A 794 4.84 9.35 -13.58
C GLN A 794 3.53 8.55 -13.58
N SER A 795 2.43 9.19 -13.97
CA SER A 795 1.10 8.59 -14.01
C SER A 795 1.05 7.41 -14.99
N ILE A 796 0.35 6.33 -14.62
CA ILE A 796 0.29 5.10 -15.42
C ILE A 796 -0.91 5.04 -16.37
N ASN A 797 -1.90 5.90 -16.18
CA ASN A 797 -3.09 6.01 -17.03
C ASN A 797 -2.88 6.98 -18.21
N GLU A 798 -1.73 7.64 -18.26
CA GLU A 798 -1.36 8.63 -19.29
C GLU A 798 -0.35 8.00 -20.24
N GLY A 799 -0.72 7.94 -21.53
CA GLY A 799 0.12 7.31 -22.56
C GLY A 799 1.32 8.17 -22.94
N ASN A 800 1.19 8.95 -24.01
CA ASN A 800 2.26 9.83 -24.50
C ASN A 800 2.29 11.22 -23.83
N HIS A 801 1.42 11.44 -22.84
CA HIS A 801 1.37 12.67 -22.07
C HIS A 801 2.17 12.48 -20.78
N LEU A 802 2.97 13.49 -20.44
CA LEU A 802 3.73 13.48 -19.21
C LEU A 802 2.91 14.13 -18.09
N ASP A 803 2.27 13.30 -17.27
CA ASP A 803 1.60 13.72 -16.04
C ASP A 803 2.15 12.96 -14.83
N PHE A 804 1.87 13.48 -13.64
CA PHE A 804 2.42 13.00 -12.39
C PHE A 804 1.37 12.93 -11.28
N THR A 805 1.47 11.85 -10.51
CA THR A 805 0.58 11.55 -9.38
C THR A 805 1.39 11.44 -8.09
N PRO A 806 0.96 12.03 -6.96
CA PRO A 806 1.69 11.91 -5.70
C PRO A 806 1.77 10.46 -5.21
N ILE A 807 2.93 10.10 -4.65
CA ILE A 807 3.07 8.84 -3.91
C ILE A 807 2.49 9.00 -2.50
N LYS A 808 2.10 7.88 -1.87
CA LYS A 808 1.61 7.90 -0.48
C LYS A 808 2.70 8.46 0.45
N ASN A 809 2.31 9.31 1.40
CA ASN A 809 3.21 10.09 2.26
C ASN A 809 4.30 10.87 1.50
N GLY A 810 4.05 11.28 0.24
CA GLY A 810 5.04 11.95 -0.60
C GLY A 810 5.36 13.40 -0.22
N VAL A 811 4.64 14.00 0.73
CA VAL A 811 4.82 15.42 1.10
C VAL A 811 6.09 15.60 1.94
N PHE A 812 6.87 16.60 1.54
CA PHE A 812 8.16 16.97 2.10
C PHE A 812 8.13 18.43 2.59
N ARG A 813 8.38 18.68 3.87
CA ARG A 813 8.34 20.03 4.46
C ARG A 813 9.69 20.45 5.00
N THR A 814 10.11 21.66 4.63
CA THR A 814 11.37 22.26 5.05
C THR A 814 11.12 23.45 5.97
N THR A 815 11.97 23.64 6.97
CA THR A 815 11.79 24.65 8.03
C THR A 815 12.66 25.89 7.83
N GLY A 816 13.73 25.78 7.04
CA GLY A 816 14.76 26.81 6.90
C GLY A 816 15.73 26.88 8.08
N ASP A 817 15.92 25.80 8.85
CA ASP A 817 16.77 25.80 10.05
C ASP A 817 18.28 25.71 9.77
N GLY A 818 18.66 25.58 8.50
CA GLY A 818 20.04 25.50 8.05
C GLY A 818 20.75 24.20 8.43
N LYS A 819 20.06 23.11 8.77
CA LYS A 819 20.70 21.83 9.07
C LYS A 819 20.71 20.90 7.85
N TRP A 820 21.65 19.96 7.86
CA TRP A 820 21.63 18.82 6.94
C TRP A 820 20.61 17.79 7.43
N LYS A 821 19.73 17.35 6.54
CA LYS A 821 18.61 16.45 6.84
C LYS A 821 18.42 15.44 5.71
N GLU A 822 17.62 14.43 5.99
CA GLU A 822 17.20 13.41 5.03
C GLU A 822 15.67 13.39 4.97
N ALA A 823 15.12 13.36 3.76
CA ALA A 823 13.70 13.11 3.54
C ALA A 823 13.55 11.70 2.95
N ILE A 824 12.69 10.89 3.54
CA ILE A 824 12.62 9.45 3.27
C ILE A 824 11.19 9.10 2.84
N PHE A 825 11.06 8.49 1.67
CA PHE A 825 9.79 8.08 1.11
C PHE A 825 9.81 6.59 0.81
N GLU A 826 8.85 5.84 1.34
CA GLU A 826 8.60 4.45 0.94
C GLU A 826 7.99 4.45 -0.49
N ILE A 827 8.57 3.67 -1.40
CA ILE A 827 8.01 3.37 -2.72
C ILE A 827 7.51 1.93 -2.70
N ASP A 828 6.26 1.73 -3.11
CA ASP A 828 5.65 0.43 -3.31
C ASP A 828 5.74 0.02 -4.79
N ASN A 829 5.62 -1.27 -5.08
CA ASN A 829 5.58 -1.80 -6.45
C ASN A 829 4.54 -1.05 -7.32
N LYS A 830 3.40 -0.69 -6.72
CA LYS A 830 2.33 0.04 -7.40
C LYS A 830 2.68 1.47 -7.83
N ASP A 831 3.66 2.10 -7.20
CA ASP A 831 4.17 3.40 -7.64
C ASP A 831 5.06 3.27 -8.88
N LEU A 832 5.51 2.05 -9.19
CA LEU A 832 6.43 1.70 -10.27
C LEU A 832 5.73 1.01 -11.45
N GLY A 833 4.39 0.96 -11.48
CA GLY A 833 3.64 0.32 -12.56
C GLY A 833 3.94 0.85 -13.98
N TRP A 834 3.75 -0.01 -14.97
CA TRP A 834 3.76 0.31 -16.40
C TRP A 834 2.47 1.01 -16.84
N TYR A 835 2.50 1.61 -18.03
CA TYR A 835 1.30 2.22 -18.63
C TYR A 835 0.17 1.19 -18.77
N MET A 836 -1.05 1.59 -18.42
CA MET A 836 -2.26 0.79 -18.52
C MET A 836 -3.39 1.63 -19.13
N GLY A 837 -3.89 1.18 -20.28
CA GLY A 837 -4.98 1.85 -21.01
C GLY A 837 -6.35 1.75 -20.33
N ALA A 838 -7.24 2.68 -20.68
CA ALA A 838 -8.63 2.74 -20.19
C ALA A 838 -9.49 1.52 -20.56
N ASP A 839 -9.17 0.85 -21.66
CA ASP A 839 -9.81 -0.40 -22.08
C ASP A 839 -9.54 -1.56 -21.12
N TYR A 840 -8.31 -1.68 -20.62
CA TYR A 840 -7.98 -2.68 -19.60
C TYR A 840 -8.61 -2.33 -18.24
N GLN A 841 -8.66 -1.05 -17.86
CA GLN A 841 -9.33 -0.61 -16.63
C GLN A 841 -10.82 -0.96 -16.68
N GLN A 842 -11.47 -0.66 -17.80
CA GLN A 842 -12.86 -1.04 -18.06
C GLN A 842 -13.05 -2.56 -17.97
N TYR A 843 -12.14 -3.34 -18.55
CA TYR A 843 -12.19 -4.80 -18.49
C TYR A 843 -12.09 -5.32 -17.04
N HIS A 844 -11.18 -4.78 -16.22
CA HIS A 844 -11.11 -5.13 -14.79
C HIS A 844 -12.44 -4.84 -14.07
N ILE A 845 -13.04 -3.67 -14.29
CA ILE A 845 -14.32 -3.27 -13.69
C ILE A 845 -15.43 -4.26 -14.08
N GLU A 846 -15.53 -4.61 -15.37
CA GLU A 846 -16.53 -5.57 -15.87
C GLU A 846 -16.37 -6.95 -15.24
N GLN A 847 -15.14 -7.45 -15.16
CA GLN A 847 -14.86 -8.77 -14.58
C GLN A 847 -15.10 -8.79 -13.06
N LEU A 848 -14.75 -7.73 -12.33
CA LEU A 848 -15.04 -7.60 -10.91
C LEU A 848 -16.55 -7.47 -10.64
N ASN A 849 -17.29 -6.74 -11.47
CA ASN A 849 -18.75 -6.67 -11.37
C ASN A 849 -19.41 -8.04 -11.60
N ALA A 850 -18.95 -8.79 -12.61
CA ALA A 850 -19.43 -10.15 -12.85
C ALA A 850 -19.13 -11.08 -11.66
N LEU A 851 -17.92 -10.98 -11.08
CA LEU A 851 -17.53 -11.76 -9.91
C LEU A 851 -18.38 -11.38 -8.68
N ALA A 852 -18.55 -10.08 -8.42
CA ALA A 852 -19.37 -9.55 -7.33
C ALA A 852 -20.83 -10.00 -7.45
N GLN A 853 -21.40 -10.00 -8.65
CA GLN A 853 -22.77 -10.44 -8.88
C GLN A 853 -22.95 -11.94 -8.58
N GLN A 854 -22.02 -12.76 -9.04
CA GLN A 854 -22.07 -14.22 -8.86
C GLN A 854 -21.83 -14.64 -7.42
N THR A 855 -20.89 -13.99 -6.72
CA THR A 855 -20.51 -14.29 -5.33
C THR A 855 -21.38 -13.59 -4.30
N LYS A 856 -22.06 -12.50 -4.68
CA LYS A 856 -22.71 -11.53 -3.78
C LYS A 856 -21.75 -10.93 -2.76
N ASP A 857 -20.47 -10.84 -3.11
CA ASP A 857 -19.41 -10.32 -2.25
C ASP A 857 -19.30 -8.80 -2.41
N TRP A 858 -19.43 -8.09 -1.29
CA TRP A 858 -19.29 -6.63 -1.25
C TRP A 858 -17.87 -6.18 -1.60
N PHE A 859 -16.85 -7.02 -1.34
CA PHE A 859 -15.44 -6.67 -1.53
C PHE A 859 -15.16 -6.37 -3.00
N PHE A 860 -15.52 -7.30 -3.90
CA PHE A 860 -15.36 -7.10 -5.35
C PHE A 860 -16.25 -5.96 -5.88
N LYS A 861 -17.45 -5.79 -5.30
CA LYS A 861 -18.35 -4.69 -5.67
C LYS A 861 -17.74 -3.32 -5.36
N GLN A 862 -17.18 -3.13 -4.17
CA GLN A 862 -16.55 -1.87 -3.77
C GLN A 862 -15.31 -1.57 -4.61
N TYR A 863 -14.52 -2.58 -4.95
CA TYR A 863 -13.40 -2.40 -5.88
C TYR A 863 -13.86 -1.96 -7.27
N ALA A 864 -14.90 -2.61 -7.82
CA ALA A 864 -15.47 -2.22 -9.10
C ALA A 864 -16.03 -0.78 -9.07
N GLU A 865 -16.74 -0.40 -8.01
CA GLU A 865 -17.28 0.96 -7.82
C GLU A 865 -16.16 2.01 -7.75
N LYS A 866 -15.12 1.74 -6.96
CA LYS A 866 -13.97 2.64 -6.81
C LYS A 866 -13.20 2.80 -8.13
N TRP A 867 -12.95 1.70 -8.83
CA TRP A 867 -12.24 1.73 -10.11
C TRP A 867 -13.04 2.33 -11.26
N ASP A 868 -14.37 2.20 -11.25
CA ASP A 868 -15.24 2.93 -12.16
C ASP A 868 -15.19 4.44 -11.88
N TYR A 869 -15.26 4.87 -10.62
CA TYR A 869 -15.06 6.29 -10.26
C TYR A 869 -13.73 6.83 -10.80
N TYR A 870 -12.64 6.08 -10.70
CA TYR A 870 -11.35 6.47 -11.27
C TYR A 870 -11.42 6.67 -12.79
N LEU A 871 -12.01 5.70 -13.49
CA LEU A 871 -12.17 5.72 -14.93
C LEU A 871 -13.03 6.90 -15.41
N GLN A 872 -14.16 7.15 -14.76
CA GLN A 872 -15.04 8.28 -15.09
C GLN A 872 -14.38 9.63 -14.80
N THR A 873 -13.67 9.75 -13.68
CA THR A 873 -12.94 10.97 -13.30
C THR A 873 -11.85 11.30 -14.32
N TYR A 874 -11.09 10.27 -14.74
CA TYR A 874 -10.11 10.39 -15.81
C TYR A 874 -10.75 10.79 -17.16
N ALA A 875 -11.88 10.17 -17.53
CA ALA A 875 -12.60 10.51 -18.77
C ALA A 875 -13.08 11.98 -18.77
N ASN A 876 -13.40 12.53 -17.61
CA ASN A 876 -13.76 13.94 -17.41
C ASN A 876 -12.55 14.90 -17.33
N LYS A 877 -11.32 14.39 -17.45
CA LYS A 877 -10.06 15.13 -17.30
C LYS A 877 -9.90 15.78 -15.92
N GLU A 878 -10.45 15.14 -14.91
CA GLU A 878 -10.31 15.53 -13.51
C GLU A 878 -9.27 14.66 -12.81
N LYS A 879 -8.75 15.13 -11.67
CA LYS A 879 -7.85 14.33 -10.83
C LYS A 879 -8.64 13.55 -9.79
N VAL A 880 -8.34 12.25 -9.68
CA VAL A 880 -8.89 11.39 -8.62
C VAL A 880 -8.34 11.79 -7.26
N ILE A 881 -7.01 11.92 -7.18
CA ILE A 881 -6.33 12.33 -5.95
C ILE A 881 -6.44 13.85 -5.84
N ILE A 882 -6.99 14.28 -4.71
CA ILE A 882 -7.16 15.70 -4.41
C ILE A 882 -5.88 16.25 -3.78
N ASP A 883 -5.00 16.80 -4.62
CA ASP A 883 -3.79 17.48 -4.18
C ASP A 883 -4.12 18.84 -3.53
N LYS A 884 -3.24 19.34 -2.67
CA LYS A 884 -3.26 20.76 -2.27
C LYS A 884 -3.19 21.61 -3.54
N GLN A 885 -4.24 22.36 -3.84
CA GLN A 885 -4.17 23.32 -4.94
C GLN A 885 -2.99 24.23 -4.68
N ILE A 886 -2.07 24.31 -5.65
CA ILE A 886 -1.10 25.41 -5.70
C ILE A 886 -1.98 26.64 -5.81
N THR A 887 -2.25 27.31 -4.69
CA THR A 887 -2.60 28.71 -4.75
C THR A 887 -1.41 29.34 -5.42
N ASP A 888 -1.50 29.52 -6.75
CA ASP A 888 -0.70 30.49 -7.48
C ASP A 888 -0.67 31.68 -6.51
N SER A 889 0.50 32.02 -5.98
CA SER A 889 0.62 32.97 -4.88
C SER A 889 0.17 34.33 -5.40
N LEU A 890 -1.15 34.55 -5.40
CA LEU A 890 -1.77 35.76 -5.88
C LEU A 890 -1.46 36.80 -4.83
N LYS A 891 -0.68 37.80 -5.23
CA LYS A 891 -0.31 38.91 -4.38
C LYS A 891 -1.50 39.86 -4.32
N ASP A 892 -1.84 40.28 -3.12
CA ASP A 892 -2.78 41.38 -2.93
C ASP A 892 -2.08 42.72 -3.23
N ILE A 893 -2.68 43.52 -4.10
CA ILE A 893 -2.24 44.88 -4.43
C ILE A 893 -3.27 45.95 -4.10
N ALA A 894 -4.31 45.62 -3.33
CA ALA A 894 -5.38 46.57 -2.98
C ALA A 894 -4.84 47.84 -2.29
N SER A 895 -3.81 47.71 -1.45
CA SER A 895 -3.15 48.84 -0.76
C SER A 895 -2.43 49.82 -1.70
N ASN A 896 -2.14 49.41 -2.94
CA ASN A 896 -1.58 50.28 -3.98
C ASN A 896 -2.66 51.00 -4.80
N ALA A 897 -3.95 50.70 -4.58
CA ALA A 897 -5.06 51.27 -5.31
C ALA A 897 -5.45 52.66 -4.79
N LYS A 898 -5.87 53.54 -5.69
CA LYS A 898 -6.53 54.80 -5.37
C LYS A 898 -7.99 54.74 -5.79
N VAL A 899 -8.88 55.20 -4.92
CA VAL A 899 -10.31 55.33 -5.23
C VAL A 899 -10.49 56.44 -6.26
N LEU A 900 -10.91 56.08 -7.47
CA LEU A 900 -11.12 57.04 -8.58
C LEU A 900 -12.54 57.62 -8.54
N GLY A 901 -13.50 56.86 -8.05
CA GLY A 901 -14.89 57.28 -7.87
C GLY A 901 -15.68 56.19 -7.17
N ALA A 902 -16.64 56.58 -6.34
CA ALA A 902 -17.53 55.69 -5.62
C ALA A 902 -18.90 56.33 -5.41
N SER A 903 -19.94 55.51 -5.24
CA SER A 903 -21.21 55.95 -4.68
C SER A 903 -21.01 56.56 -3.29
N GLN A 904 -21.95 57.40 -2.82
CA GLN A 904 -21.78 58.16 -1.58
C GLN A 904 -21.65 57.27 -0.34
N THR A 905 -20.67 57.59 0.50
CA THR A 905 -20.40 56.95 1.79
C THR A 905 -20.62 57.92 2.95
N TYR A 906 -20.86 57.37 4.14
CA TYR A 906 -20.94 58.20 5.36
C TYR A 906 -19.55 58.78 5.70
N PRO A 907 -19.49 59.96 6.36
CA PRO A 907 -18.22 60.53 6.82
C PRO A 907 -17.45 59.53 7.70
N ASN A 908 -16.15 59.31 7.40
CA ASN A 908 -15.24 58.35 8.04
C ASN A 908 -15.48 56.86 7.73
N PHE A 909 -16.36 56.52 6.79
CA PHE A 909 -16.63 55.15 6.34
C PHE A 909 -16.39 54.98 4.82
N GLY A 910 -15.37 55.65 4.30
CA GLY A 910 -14.99 55.60 2.89
C GLY A 910 -14.32 54.27 2.52
N LEU A 911 -14.03 54.07 1.23
CA LEU A 911 -13.44 52.83 0.72
C LEU A 911 -12.00 52.59 1.15
N GLU A 912 -11.29 53.65 1.53
CA GLU A 912 -9.94 53.59 2.07
C GLU A 912 -9.81 52.59 3.24
N ASN A 913 -10.85 52.48 4.05
CA ASN A 913 -10.99 51.54 5.17
C ASN A 913 -10.87 50.07 4.73
N ALA A 914 -11.29 49.72 3.51
CA ALA A 914 -11.19 48.34 3.01
C ALA A 914 -9.91 48.03 2.22
N LEU A 915 -8.97 48.99 2.08
CA LEU A 915 -7.79 48.85 1.21
C LEU A 915 -6.46 48.70 1.99
N ASP A 916 -6.48 48.81 3.31
CA ASP A 916 -5.27 48.83 4.15
C ASP A 916 -4.79 47.44 4.62
N ASN A 917 -5.52 46.39 4.23
CA ASN A 917 -5.26 44.99 4.57
C ASN A 917 -5.51 44.63 6.05
N ASN A 918 -6.34 45.39 6.77
CA ASN A 918 -6.80 45.06 8.12
C ASN A 918 -8.34 44.94 8.18
N PRO A 919 -8.92 43.72 8.26
CA PRO A 919 -10.37 43.57 8.29
C PRO A 919 -11.02 43.86 9.66
N ASP A 920 -10.24 44.14 10.71
CA ASP A 920 -10.73 44.13 12.10
C ASP A 920 -10.85 45.52 12.76
N ASP A 921 -10.28 46.58 12.18
CA ASP A 921 -10.20 47.92 12.80
C ASP A 921 -11.29 48.88 12.34
N ASP A 922 -11.67 48.87 11.07
CA ASP A 922 -12.76 49.68 10.55
C ASP A 922 -13.62 48.95 9.49
N TYR A 923 -14.50 49.70 8.81
CA TYR A 923 -15.33 49.19 7.71
C TYR A 923 -15.81 50.32 6.80
N VAL A 924 -16.25 49.94 5.60
CA VAL A 924 -16.84 50.82 4.58
C VAL A 924 -18.35 50.82 4.72
N ALA A 925 -18.97 51.99 4.69
CA ALA A 925 -20.43 52.13 4.77
C ALA A 925 -20.97 53.11 3.73
N PHE A 926 -21.60 52.57 2.70
CA PHE A 926 -22.31 53.36 1.71
C PHE A 926 -23.67 53.84 2.24
N HIS A 927 -24.24 54.88 1.62
CA HIS A 927 -25.59 55.36 1.96
C HIS A 927 -26.64 54.27 1.76
N GLU A 928 -27.61 54.19 2.68
CA GLU A 928 -28.66 53.17 2.66
C GLU A 928 -29.63 53.34 1.47
N ASN A 929 -30.26 52.23 1.04
CA ASN A 929 -31.32 52.19 0.03
C ASN A 929 -30.97 52.83 -1.31
N SER A 930 -29.73 52.66 -1.77
CA SER A 930 -29.23 53.29 -3.00
C SER A 930 -28.52 52.34 -3.97
N LEU A 931 -28.86 51.06 -3.96
CA LEU A 931 -28.44 50.10 -4.99
C LEU A 931 -29.07 50.47 -6.36
N PRO A 932 -28.35 50.29 -7.49
CA PRO A 932 -26.99 49.75 -7.56
C PRO A 932 -25.94 50.76 -7.10
N GLN A 933 -24.96 50.28 -6.33
CA GLN A 933 -23.81 51.06 -5.87
C GLN A 933 -22.55 50.59 -6.55
N SER A 934 -21.61 51.50 -6.80
CA SER A 934 -20.37 51.12 -7.45
C SER A 934 -19.17 51.88 -6.91
N PHE A 935 -18.00 51.30 -7.10
CA PHE A 935 -16.74 51.96 -6.87
C PHE A 935 -15.68 51.54 -7.87
N THR A 936 -14.72 52.43 -8.10
CA THR A 936 -13.64 52.25 -9.08
C THR A 936 -12.30 52.42 -8.40
N LEU A 937 -11.46 51.39 -8.51
CA LEU A 937 -10.09 51.37 -8.02
C LEU A 937 -9.15 51.59 -9.20
N LYS A 938 -8.16 52.47 -9.04
CA LYS A 938 -7.13 52.77 -10.04
C LYS A 938 -5.74 52.49 -9.48
N PHE A 939 -4.93 51.81 -10.26
CA PHE A 939 -3.56 51.43 -9.91
C PHE A 939 -2.54 52.39 -10.57
N ASP A 940 -1.32 52.40 -10.04
CA ASP A 940 -0.20 53.24 -10.52
C ASP A 940 0.30 52.80 -11.91
N LYS A 941 0.37 51.49 -12.12
CA LYS A 941 0.66 50.84 -13.41
C LYS A 941 -0.42 49.81 -13.77
N GLU A 942 -0.26 49.16 -14.92
CA GLU A 942 -1.09 48.02 -15.28
C GLU A 942 -0.65 46.78 -14.49
N TYR A 943 -1.62 46.05 -13.94
CA TYR A 943 -1.40 44.77 -13.27
C TYR A 943 -2.20 43.68 -13.96
N MET A 944 -1.67 42.46 -13.98
CA MET A 944 -2.35 41.27 -14.49
C MET A 944 -3.35 40.74 -13.45
N ILE A 945 -4.48 41.43 -13.29
CA ILE A 945 -5.46 41.15 -12.24
C ILE A 945 -6.17 39.82 -12.54
N GLN A 946 -6.09 38.91 -11.58
CA GLN A 946 -6.64 37.55 -11.62
C GLN A 946 -8.01 37.46 -10.98
N GLY A 947 -8.33 38.38 -10.06
CA GLY A 947 -9.56 38.30 -9.29
C GLY A 947 -9.61 39.26 -8.11
N LEU A 948 -10.63 39.10 -7.28
CA LEU A 948 -10.87 39.85 -6.05
C LEU A 948 -11.21 38.90 -4.90
N GLU A 949 -10.81 39.24 -3.68
CA GLU A 949 -11.45 38.72 -2.47
C GLU A 949 -12.14 39.87 -1.75
N LEU A 950 -13.42 39.69 -1.43
CA LEU A 950 -14.24 40.65 -0.69
C LEU A 950 -14.59 40.05 0.66
N ILE A 951 -14.27 40.79 1.71
CA ILE A 951 -14.77 40.50 3.06
C ILE A 951 -15.88 41.51 3.33
N TRP A 952 -17.11 41.02 3.31
CA TRP A 952 -18.29 41.77 3.69
C TRP A 952 -18.35 41.98 5.21
N GLU A 953 -19.27 42.82 5.67
CA GLU A 953 -19.34 43.20 7.08
C GLU A 953 -19.61 42.01 8.01
N SER A 954 -20.54 41.13 7.64
CA SER A 954 -20.93 39.94 8.41
C SER A 954 -21.63 38.91 7.52
N ASP A 955 -21.87 37.71 8.05
CA ASP A 955 -22.69 36.67 7.39
C ASP A 955 -24.17 37.07 7.25
N GLU A 956 -24.58 38.19 7.87
CA GLU A 956 -25.92 38.78 7.72
C GLU A 956 -25.95 39.92 6.70
N ASN A 957 -24.80 40.53 6.36
CA ASN A 957 -24.70 41.68 5.46
C ASN A 957 -23.61 41.46 4.40
N TYR A 958 -23.98 40.95 3.22
CA TYR A 958 -23.06 40.60 2.13
C TYR A 958 -23.66 40.81 0.74
N GLY A 959 -22.82 40.82 -0.31
CA GLY A 959 -23.26 40.96 -1.70
C GLY A 959 -23.86 39.68 -2.28
N VAL A 960 -25.03 39.79 -2.92
CA VAL A 960 -25.73 38.66 -3.56
C VAL A 960 -25.54 38.69 -5.07
N ALA A 961 -25.72 39.86 -5.68
CA ALA A 961 -25.53 40.04 -7.12
C ALA A 961 -24.68 41.28 -7.42
N TYR A 962 -23.53 41.09 -8.06
CA TYR A 962 -22.60 42.16 -8.40
C TYR A 962 -21.69 41.78 -9.56
N SER A 963 -21.16 42.79 -10.26
CA SER A 963 -20.27 42.61 -11.41
C SER A 963 -18.97 43.35 -11.22
N VAL A 964 -17.89 42.79 -11.76
CA VAL A 964 -16.58 43.44 -11.86
C VAL A 964 -16.32 43.78 -13.31
N GLU A 965 -16.04 45.05 -13.57
CA GLU A 965 -15.87 45.65 -14.89
C GLU A 965 -14.42 46.12 -15.08
N GLY A 966 -13.86 45.85 -16.26
CA GLY A 966 -12.62 46.42 -16.76
C GLY A 966 -12.87 47.74 -17.49
N GLU A 967 -11.93 48.18 -18.35
CA GLU A 967 -12.09 49.48 -19.02
C GLU A 967 -13.25 49.51 -20.04
N ASN A 968 -13.52 48.40 -20.72
CA ASN A 968 -14.51 48.30 -21.80
C ASN A 968 -15.36 47.02 -21.78
N GLU A 969 -15.29 46.20 -20.72
CA GLU A 969 -16.00 44.92 -20.65
C GLU A 969 -16.29 44.51 -19.19
N VAL A 970 -17.24 43.59 -19.02
CA VAL A 970 -17.47 42.90 -17.74
C VAL A 970 -16.47 41.74 -17.65
N LEU A 971 -15.68 41.71 -16.57
CA LEU A 971 -14.69 40.67 -16.31
C LEU A 971 -15.34 39.46 -15.66
N GLU A 972 -16.28 39.68 -14.73
CA GLU A 972 -16.98 38.61 -14.02
C GLU A 972 -18.33 39.10 -13.46
N SER A 973 -19.29 38.19 -13.27
CA SER A 973 -20.61 38.51 -12.69
C SER A 973 -21.07 37.45 -11.68
N ILE A 974 -21.29 37.88 -10.45
CA ILE A 974 -21.84 37.07 -9.37
C ILE A 974 -23.35 37.29 -9.30
N LYS A 975 -24.13 36.19 -9.23
CA LYS A 975 -25.60 36.23 -9.16
C LYS A 975 -26.18 35.61 -7.88
N ASN A 976 -25.40 34.80 -7.17
CA ASN A 976 -25.80 34.09 -5.94
C ASN A 976 -24.63 34.08 -4.93
N GLY A 977 -24.06 35.24 -4.63
CA GLY A 977 -23.06 35.36 -3.56
C GLY A 977 -23.65 34.96 -2.22
N ILE A 978 -22.91 34.20 -1.40
CA ILE A 978 -23.34 33.74 -0.06
C ILE A 978 -22.18 33.94 0.92
N GLY A 979 -22.49 34.45 2.11
CA GLY A 979 -21.56 34.54 3.23
C GLY A 979 -20.65 35.76 3.21
N LYS A 980 -19.97 35.98 4.34
CA LYS A 980 -19.10 37.12 4.60
C LYS A 980 -17.88 37.19 3.67
N GLU A 981 -17.27 36.06 3.34
CA GLU A 981 -16.06 35.99 2.52
C GLU A 981 -16.38 35.50 1.12
N GLN A 982 -16.09 36.31 0.10
CA GLN A 982 -16.42 36.00 -1.28
C GLN A 982 -15.20 36.21 -2.18
N LYS A 983 -14.73 35.11 -2.79
CA LYS A 983 -13.60 35.10 -3.72
C LYS A 983 -14.09 34.99 -5.16
N ILE A 984 -13.60 35.88 -6.01
CA ILE A 984 -13.94 35.98 -7.42
C ILE A 984 -12.65 35.80 -8.22
N ILE A 985 -12.57 34.79 -9.08
CA ILE A 985 -11.47 34.60 -10.02
C ILE A 985 -12.01 34.85 -11.42
N PHE A 986 -11.33 35.69 -12.19
CA PHE A 986 -11.76 36.00 -13.55
C PHE A 986 -11.40 34.85 -14.48
N GLU A 987 -12.36 34.41 -15.30
CA GLU A 987 -12.14 33.37 -16.32
C GLU A 987 -11.05 33.77 -17.31
N ASN A 988 -10.97 35.06 -17.66
CA ASN A 988 -9.96 35.62 -18.55
C ASN A 988 -9.27 36.84 -17.90
N PRO A 989 -8.22 36.63 -17.08
CA PRO A 989 -7.44 37.71 -16.49
C PRO A 989 -6.89 38.67 -17.54
N LYS A 990 -6.78 39.97 -17.22
CA LYS A 990 -6.23 40.99 -18.14
C LYS A 990 -5.31 41.98 -17.42
N LYS A 991 -4.43 42.62 -18.19
CA LYS A 991 -3.65 43.78 -17.74
C LYS A 991 -4.58 44.98 -17.63
N LEU A 992 -4.77 45.46 -16.40
CA LEU A 992 -5.73 46.51 -16.09
C LEU A 992 -5.07 47.58 -15.23
N LYS A 993 -5.37 48.84 -15.55
CA LYS A 993 -4.99 50.00 -14.73
C LYS A 993 -6.11 50.46 -13.80
N LYS A 994 -7.33 49.95 -14.02
CA LYS A 994 -8.51 50.23 -13.19
C LYS A 994 -9.49 49.06 -13.24
N ILE A 995 -10.24 48.90 -12.17
CA ILE A 995 -11.40 48.00 -12.07
C ILE A 995 -12.56 48.77 -11.45
N LYS A 996 -13.78 48.45 -11.88
CA LYS A 996 -15.01 48.98 -11.31
C LYS A 996 -15.87 47.83 -10.80
N LEU A 997 -16.30 47.90 -9.56
CA LEU A 997 -17.24 46.94 -8.98
C LEU A 997 -18.60 47.59 -8.88
N THR A 998 -19.65 46.92 -9.37
CA THR A 998 -21.05 47.36 -9.32
C THR A 998 -21.89 46.33 -8.58
N VAL A 999 -22.43 46.68 -7.41
CA VAL A 999 -23.32 45.83 -6.62
C VAL A 999 -24.77 46.17 -6.92
N ASN A 1000 -25.53 45.17 -7.33
CA ASN A 1000 -26.94 45.28 -7.70
C ASN A 1000 -27.87 44.76 -6.59
N GLU A 1001 -27.42 43.77 -5.81
CA GLU A 1001 -28.22 43.15 -4.75
C GLU A 1001 -27.33 42.74 -3.56
N THR A 1002 -27.84 42.91 -2.35
CA THR A 1002 -27.21 42.51 -1.09
C THR A 1002 -28.19 41.76 -0.19
N ASN A 1003 -27.67 40.86 0.63
CA ASN A 1003 -28.39 40.24 1.74
C ASN A 1003 -28.25 41.14 2.98
N GLY A 1004 -29.32 41.25 3.77
CA GLY A 1004 -29.38 42.18 4.90
C GLY A 1004 -29.68 43.62 4.46
N GLN A 1005 -28.76 44.55 4.73
CA GLN A 1005 -28.95 45.96 4.42
C GLN A 1005 -28.76 46.27 2.93
N GLN A 1006 -29.62 47.11 2.35
CA GLN A 1006 -29.60 47.52 0.94
C GLN A 1006 -28.52 48.58 0.64
N ARG A 1007 -27.26 48.22 0.88
CA ARG A 1007 -26.05 49.02 0.66
C ARG A 1007 -24.79 48.15 0.69
N ILE A 1008 -23.69 48.65 0.16
CA ILE A 1008 -22.37 48.04 0.30
C ILE A 1008 -21.85 48.29 1.71
N LEU A 1009 -21.55 47.20 2.42
CA LEU A 1009 -20.82 47.17 3.69
C LEU A 1009 -19.64 46.21 3.57
N LEU A 1010 -18.40 46.72 3.64
CA LEU A 1010 -17.18 45.92 3.42
C LEU A 1010 -16.18 46.13 4.55
N ARG A 1011 -15.49 45.06 4.94
CA ARG A 1011 -14.33 45.08 5.84
C ARG A 1011 -13.02 45.10 5.06
N GLN A 1012 -12.95 44.39 3.95
CA GLN A 1012 -11.72 44.29 3.18
C GLN A 1012 -11.98 44.02 1.70
N ILE A 1013 -11.13 44.58 0.85
CA ILE A 1013 -11.02 44.26 -0.56
C ILE A 1013 -9.57 43.85 -0.80
N LYS A 1014 -9.36 42.65 -1.35
CA LYS A 1014 -8.07 42.24 -1.90
C LYS A 1014 -8.15 42.21 -3.41
N VAL A 1015 -7.13 42.74 -4.07
CA VAL A 1015 -6.98 42.70 -5.52
C VAL A 1015 -5.87 41.73 -5.86
N LEU A 1016 -6.23 40.61 -6.45
CA LEU A 1016 -5.34 39.48 -6.67
C LEU A 1016 -4.60 39.63 -8.00
N THR A 1017 -3.27 39.66 -7.99
CA THR A 1017 -2.42 39.66 -9.19
C THR A 1017 -1.35 38.56 -9.12
N ARG A 1018 -0.88 38.07 -10.27
CA ARG A 1018 0.41 37.36 -10.35
C ARG A 1018 1.54 38.40 -10.33
N GLU A 1019 2.69 38.11 -9.71
CA GLU A 1019 3.87 38.98 -9.88
C GLU A 1019 4.28 39.00 -11.36
N GLU A 1020 4.69 40.16 -11.86
CA GLU A 1020 5.35 40.30 -13.17
C GLU A 1020 6.86 40.20 -13.02
#